data_AF-A0A7N9CT81-F1
#
_entry.id   AF-A0A7N9CT81-F1
#
_cell.length_a   1.000
_cell.length_b   1.000
_cell.length_c   1.000
_cell.angle_alpha   90.00
_cell.angle_beta   90.00
_cell.angle_gamma   90.00
#
_symmetry.space_group_name_H-M   'P 1'
#
loop_
_entity.id
_entity.type
_entity.pdbx_description
1 polymer ?
#
loop_
_entity_poly.entity_id
_entity_poly.type
_entity_poly.pdbx_seq_one_letter_code
_entity_poly.pdbx_strand_id
1 'polypeptide(L)'
;MPATRSRLIQIHGTNDHNPTNGRNCKLFLVVLYLLYGEKFKQQEDLGFKKPLGPESLLLRGARLKNTKEIFGVAIYTGMETKMALNYKSKSQKRSAVEKSMNTFLIIYLVILISEAVISTILKYTWQTEEKWDEPWYNQKTEHQRNSSKILRFISDFLAFLVLYNFIIPISLYVTVEMQKFLGSFFIGWDLDLYHEESDQKAQVNTSDLNEELGQVEYVFTDKTGTLTENEMQFRECSINGMKYQEINGRLVPEGPTPDSSEGNLSYLSSLSHLNNLSHLTTSSSFRTSPENETELIKEHDLFFKAVSLCHTVQISNVQTDCIGDGPWQSNLAPSQLEYYASSPDEKALVEAAARIGIVFIGNSEETMEVKTLGKLERYKLLHILEFDSDRRRMSVIVQAPSGEKLLFAKGAESSILPKCIGGEIEKTRIHVDEFALKGLRTLCIAYRKFTSKEYEEIDKRIFEARTALQQREEKLADVFQFIEKDLILLGATAVEDRLQDKVRETIEALRMAGIKVWVLTGDKHETAVSVSLSCGHFHRTMNILELINQKSDSECAEQLRQLARRITEDHVIQHGLVVDGTSLSLALREHEKLFMEVCRNCSAVLCCRMAPLQKAKVIRLIKISPEKPITLAVGDGANDVSMIQEAHVGIGIMGKEGRQAARNSDYAIARFKFLSKLLFVHGHFYYIRIATLVQYFFYKVSFMYLEPIIDTVI
;
A
#
# COMPACT_ATOMS: atom_id res chain seq x y z
N MET A 1 -10.07 53.40 0.66
CA MET A 1 -9.85 51.98 1.00
C MET A 1 -11.08 51.46 1.71
N PRO A 2 -11.79 50.43 1.20
CA PRO A 2 -12.93 49.87 1.89
C PRO A 2 -12.46 49.07 3.11
N ALA A 3 -13.11 49.28 4.26
CA ALA A 3 -12.81 48.62 5.52
C ALA A 3 -12.95 47.10 5.39
N THR A 4 -11.87 46.39 5.69
CA THR A 4 -11.80 44.92 5.71
C THR A 4 -12.76 44.38 6.78
N ARG A 5 -13.83 43.72 6.36
CA ARG A 5 -14.73 42.95 7.24
C ARG A 5 -13.97 41.74 7.79
N SER A 6 -13.58 41.76 9.05
CA SER A 6 -13.00 40.59 9.75
C SER A 6 -14.11 39.73 10.35
N ARG A 7 -14.26 38.49 9.86
CA ARG A 7 -15.14 37.48 10.47
C ARG A 7 -14.35 36.73 11.55
N LEU A 8 -14.85 36.67 12.78
CA LEU A 8 -14.26 35.84 13.83
C LEU A 8 -14.92 34.46 13.79
N ILE A 9 -14.10 33.41 13.67
CA ILE A 9 -14.55 32.01 13.70
C ILE A 9 -14.09 31.43 15.04
N GLN A 10 -15.03 31.08 15.91
CA GLN A 10 -14.73 30.43 17.19
C GLN A 10 -15.15 28.96 17.14
N ILE A 11 -14.19 28.06 17.36
CA ILE A 11 -14.40 26.61 17.29
C ILE A 11 -14.48 26.06 18.71
N HIS A 12 -15.61 25.46 19.09
CA HIS A 12 -15.80 24.81 20.39
C HIS A 12 -15.71 23.29 20.24
N GLY A 13 -14.93 22.62 21.10
CA GLY A 13 -14.87 21.16 21.18
C GLY A 13 -15.59 20.65 22.42
N THR A 14 -16.45 19.64 22.27
CA THR A 14 -17.07 18.93 23.39
C THR A 14 -16.15 17.79 23.87
N ASN A 15 -15.96 17.68 25.19
CA ASN A 15 -15.18 16.60 25.81
C ASN A 15 -16.13 15.50 26.28
N ASP A 16 -16.31 14.44 25.49
CA ASP A 16 -16.82 13.16 26.00
C ASP A 16 -15.63 12.22 26.23
N HIS A 17 -15.29 12.01 27.51
CA HIS A 17 -14.28 11.04 27.93
C HIS A 17 -14.93 9.65 28.06
N ASN A 18 -14.78 8.81 27.04
CA ASN A 18 -15.01 7.37 27.17
C ASN A 18 -13.81 6.60 26.58
N PRO A 19 -13.03 5.84 27.38
CA PRO A 19 -11.69 5.37 27.00
C PRO A 19 -11.66 4.08 26.15
N THR A 20 -12.81 3.53 25.73
CA THR A 20 -12.90 2.17 25.17
C THR A 20 -13.11 2.08 23.66
N ASN A 21 -13.45 3.18 22.96
CA ASN A 21 -13.57 3.18 21.50
C ASN A 21 -12.51 4.10 20.87
N GLY A 22 -11.77 3.57 19.90
CA GLY A 22 -10.63 4.23 19.26
C GLY A 22 -10.96 5.65 18.79
N ARG A 23 -10.34 6.64 19.44
CA ARG A 23 -10.22 8.06 19.04
C ARG A 23 -11.18 8.50 17.93
N ASN A 24 -12.47 8.58 18.25
CA ASN A 24 -13.46 9.19 17.37
C ASN A 24 -13.13 10.67 17.14
N CYS A 25 -13.41 11.16 15.93
CA CYS A 25 -13.35 12.57 15.60
C CYS A 25 -14.13 13.37 16.66
N LYS A 26 -13.49 14.33 17.31
CA LYS A 26 -14.20 15.32 18.13
C LYS A 26 -15.18 16.04 17.21
N LEU A 27 -16.47 16.04 17.57
CA LEU A 27 -17.46 16.84 16.87
C LEU A 27 -17.16 18.30 17.21
N PHE A 28 -16.89 19.14 16.21
CA PHE A 28 -16.63 20.56 16.41
C PHE A 28 -17.82 21.38 15.98
N LEU A 29 -18.19 22.35 16.83
CA LEU A 29 -19.18 23.37 16.48
C LEU A 29 -18.44 24.63 16.04
N VAL A 30 -18.74 25.11 14.84
CA VAL A 30 -18.30 26.45 14.41
C VAL A 30 -19.40 27.44 14.74
N VAL A 31 -19.03 28.49 15.48
CA VAL A 31 -19.86 29.68 15.69
C VAL A 31 -19.28 30.82 14.86
N LEU A 32 -20.04 31.26 13.85
CA LEU A 32 -19.70 32.42 13.03
C LEU A 32 -20.27 33.69 13.65
N TYR A 33 -19.40 34.62 14.06
CA TYR A 33 -19.81 35.95 14.50
C TYR A 33 -19.67 36.96 13.34
N LEU A 34 -20.75 37.68 13.05
CA LEU A 34 -20.75 38.86 12.17
C LEU A 34 -20.33 40.09 13.00
N LEU A 35 -19.07 40.50 12.87
CA LEU A 35 -18.58 41.74 13.48
C LEU A 35 -18.95 42.93 12.60
N TYR A 36 -19.88 43.75 13.08
CA TYR A 36 -20.07 45.12 12.61
C TYR A 36 -19.22 46.07 13.48
N GLY A 37 -18.52 46.99 12.83
CA GLY A 37 -17.61 47.93 13.48
C GLY A 37 -18.29 48.81 14.53
N GLU A 38 -17.51 49.10 15.58
CA GLU A 38 -17.74 50.10 16.63
C GLU A 38 -19.02 49.96 17.48
N LYS A 39 -18.98 48.98 18.41
CA LYS A 39 -19.24 49.12 19.85
C LYS A 39 -19.58 47.74 20.42
N PHE A 40 -18.88 47.35 21.48
CA PHE A 40 -19.20 46.16 22.27
C PHE A 40 -20.58 46.31 22.91
N LYS A 41 -21.63 45.84 22.22
CA LYS A 41 -22.84 45.34 22.85
C LYS A 41 -22.95 43.86 22.47
N GLN A 42 -22.86 42.99 23.46
CA GLN A 42 -23.27 41.59 23.32
C GLN A 42 -24.74 41.60 22.88
N GLN A 43 -24.98 41.33 21.61
CA GLN A 43 -26.29 41.02 21.09
C GLN A 43 -26.35 39.49 21.02
N GLU A 44 -27.15 38.89 21.89
CA GLU A 44 -27.43 37.46 21.91
C GLU A 44 -28.06 37.02 20.57
N ASP A 45 -27.56 35.87 20.09
CA ASP A 45 -28.27 34.87 19.29
C ASP A 45 -28.74 35.16 17.86
N LEU A 46 -27.76 35.33 16.96
CA LEU A 46 -27.87 34.83 15.57
C LEU A 46 -26.58 34.07 15.18
N GLY A 47 -26.14 33.16 16.06
CA GLY A 47 -25.03 32.26 15.76
C GLY A 47 -25.49 31.07 14.93
N PHE A 48 -25.18 31.05 13.64
CA PHE A 48 -25.35 29.85 12.81
C PHE A 48 -24.38 28.78 13.29
N LYS A 49 -24.90 27.75 13.96
CA LYS A 49 -24.15 26.58 14.42
C LYS A 49 -24.18 25.52 13.33
N LYS A 50 -23.03 25.16 12.78
CA LYS A 50 -22.90 24.04 11.82
C LYS A 50 -21.96 22.99 12.42
N PRO A 51 -22.38 21.71 12.49
CA PRO A 51 -21.47 20.63 12.89
C PRO A 51 -20.42 20.43 11.81
N LEU A 52 -19.15 20.33 12.21
CA LEU A 52 -18.06 19.91 11.33
C LEU A 52 -17.88 18.40 11.43
N GLY A 53 -18.23 17.69 10.36
CA GLY A 53 -17.94 16.28 10.17
C GLY A 53 -16.57 16.03 9.54
N PRO A 54 -16.18 14.75 9.35
CA PRO A 54 -14.96 14.35 8.65
C PRO A 54 -14.86 14.92 7.23
N GLU A 55 -15.98 15.14 6.53
CA GLU A 55 -16.02 15.75 5.19
C GLU A 55 -15.52 17.20 5.16
N SER A 56 -15.49 17.87 6.31
CA SER A 56 -15.01 19.26 6.42
C SER A 56 -13.53 19.35 6.87
N LEU A 57 -12.85 18.22 7.09
CA LEU A 57 -11.48 18.17 7.61
C LEU A 57 -10.48 17.75 6.53
N LEU A 58 -9.49 18.59 6.26
CA LEU A 58 -8.35 18.26 5.41
C LEU A 58 -7.16 17.80 6.27
N LEU A 59 -6.61 16.62 5.95
CA LEU A 59 -5.51 16.04 6.70
C LEU A 59 -4.15 16.53 6.18
N ARG A 60 -3.20 16.70 7.11
CA ARG A 60 -1.80 16.93 6.76
C ARG A 60 -1.27 15.75 5.94
N GLY A 61 -0.67 16.03 4.79
CA GLY A 61 -0.18 15.01 3.86
C GLY A 61 -1.15 14.69 2.71
N ALA A 62 -2.42 15.11 2.81
CA ALA A 62 -3.33 15.04 1.68
C ALA A 62 -2.88 16.00 0.56
N ARG A 63 -2.91 15.53 -0.69
CA ARG A 63 -2.61 16.34 -1.86
C ARG A 63 -3.93 16.84 -2.43
N LEU A 64 -4.11 18.17 -2.46
CA LEU A 64 -5.25 18.77 -3.16
C LEU A 64 -5.15 18.43 -4.65
N LYS A 65 -6.22 17.88 -5.20
CA LYS A 65 -6.37 17.58 -6.62
C LYS A 65 -7.67 18.22 -7.12
N ASN A 66 -7.72 18.55 -8.41
CA ASN A 66 -8.91 19.02 -9.13
C ASN A 66 -9.45 20.40 -8.71
N THR A 67 -8.80 21.10 -7.78
CA THR A 67 -9.18 22.45 -7.36
C THR A 67 -7.94 23.33 -7.36
N LYS A 68 -8.02 24.53 -7.98
CA LYS A 68 -6.90 25.47 -8.09
C LYS A 68 -6.41 25.94 -6.73
N GLU A 69 -7.34 26.37 -5.87
CA GLU A 69 -7.05 26.86 -4.53
C GLU A 69 -8.24 26.64 -3.60
N ILE A 70 -7.97 26.58 -2.30
CA ILE A 70 -8.98 26.49 -1.26
C ILE A 70 -8.61 27.42 -0.10
N PHE A 71 -9.62 27.91 0.60
CA PHE A 71 -9.45 28.66 1.83
C PHE A 71 -9.82 27.76 3.00
N GLY A 72 -8.86 27.48 3.88
CA GLY A 72 -9.04 26.65 5.07
C GLY A 72 -8.53 27.33 6.33
N VAL A 73 -9.00 26.87 7.48
CA VAL A 73 -8.52 27.31 8.80
C VAL A 73 -7.75 26.14 9.43
N ALA A 74 -6.50 26.39 9.85
CA ALA A 74 -5.70 25.37 10.51
C ALA A 74 -6.25 25.08 11.92
N ILE A 75 -6.78 23.87 12.12
CA ILE A 75 -7.29 23.42 13.43
C ILE A 75 -6.19 22.72 14.24
N TYR A 76 -5.35 21.92 13.57
CA TYR A 76 -4.25 21.17 14.19
C TYR A 76 -2.93 21.56 13.55
N THR A 77 -1.87 21.72 14.35
CA THR A 77 -0.53 22.06 13.87
C THR A 77 0.53 21.12 14.43
N GLY A 78 1.66 20.99 13.73
CA GLY A 78 2.81 20.20 14.21
C GLY A 78 2.48 18.74 14.55
N MET A 79 2.78 18.35 15.80
CA MET A 79 2.62 16.99 16.34
C MET A 79 1.18 16.63 16.71
N GLU A 80 0.27 17.60 16.73
CA GLU A 80 -1.15 17.38 17.01
C GLU A 80 -1.92 16.90 15.77
N THR A 81 -1.32 16.98 14.59
CA THR A 81 -1.94 16.49 13.36
C THR A 81 -2.11 14.98 13.39
N LYS A 82 -3.24 14.45 12.88
CA LYS A 82 -3.53 13.00 12.86
C LYS A 82 -2.39 12.17 12.25
N MET A 83 -1.76 12.66 11.18
CA MET A 83 -0.62 12.00 10.54
C MET A 83 0.59 11.92 11.49
N ALA A 84 0.90 12.99 12.22
CA ALA A 84 2.00 13.01 13.17
C ALA A 84 1.71 12.17 14.43
N LEU A 85 0.45 12.08 14.87
CA LEU A 85 0.06 11.22 16.00
C LEU A 85 0.20 9.73 15.69
N ASN A 86 0.22 9.35 14.42
CA ASN A 86 0.52 7.99 13.97
C ASN A 86 2.04 7.74 13.81
N TYR A 87 2.86 8.78 13.94
CA TYR A 87 4.32 8.70 13.89
C TYR A 87 4.87 8.41 15.29
N LYS A 88 5.73 7.39 15.41
CA LYS A 88 6.60 7.25 16.58
C LYS A 88 7.94 7.91 16.27
N SER A 89 8.56 8.56 17.25
CA SER A 89 9.92 9.08 17.11
C SER A 89 10.86 7.97 16.64
N LYS A 90 11.73 8.28 15.67
CA LYS A 90 12.68 7.31 15.09
C LYS A 90 13.53 6.72 16.22
N SER A 91 13.34 5.43 16.49
CA SER A 91 14.18 4.67 17.42
C SER A 91 15.46 4.25 16.70
N GLN A 92 16.60 4.30 17.38
CA GLN A 92 17.85 3.77 16.83
C GLN A 92 17.76 2.23 16.78
N LYS A 93 17.86 1.68 15.58
CA LYS A 93 17.88 0.23 15.35
C LYS A 93 19.33 -0.26 15.50
N ARG A 94 19.51 -1.42 16.13
CA ARG A 94 20.82 -2.07 16.32
C ARG A 94 20.81 -3.44 15.69
N SER A 95 21.89 -3.81 15.01
CA SER A 95 21.98 -5.08 14.30
C SER A 95 22.15 -6.26 15.26
N ALA A 96 21.78 -7.46 14.80
CA ALA A 96 22.01 -8.70 15.53
C ALA A 96 23.51 -8.96 15.78
N VAL A 97 24.35 -8.60 14.79
CA VAL A 97 25.81 -8.76 14.87
C VAL A 97 26.40 -7.88 15.97
N GLU A 98 25.94 -6.64 16.12
CA GLU A 98 26.38 -5.74 17.19
C GLU A 98 26.06 -6.32 18.59
N LYS A 99 24.85 -6.89 18.76
CA LYS A 99 24.47 -7.57 20.00
C LYS A 99 25.40 -8.76 20.30
N SER A 100 25.68 -9.59 19.30
CA SER A 100 26.60 -10.72 19.45
C SER A 100 28.01 -10.27 19.78
N MET A 101 28.50 -9.21 19.15
CA MET A 101 29.83 -8.64 19.43
C MET A 101 29.92 -8.16 20.88
N ASN A 102 28.89 -7.48 21.40
CA ASN A 102 28.82 -7.09 22.80
C ASN A 102 28.85 -8.31 23.74
N THR A 103 28.19 -9.41 23.39
CA THR A 103 28.25 -10.66 24.16
C THR A 103 29.67 -11.25 24.17
N PHE A 104 30.35 -11.30 23.02
CA PHE A 104 31.75 -11.77 22.97
C PHE A 104 32.68 -10.91 23.81
N LEU A 105 32.53 -9.58 23.76
CA LEU A 105 33.34 -8.67 24.57
C LEU A 105 33.17 -8.89 26.07
N ILE A 106 31.95 -9.19 26.53
CA ILE A 106 31.71 -9.57 27.93
C ILE A 106 32.46 -10.86 28.29
N ILE A 107 32.45 -11.86 27.40
CA ILE A 107 33.19 -13.12 27.62
C ILE A 107 34.69 -12.83 27.73
N TYR A 108 35.26 -12.04 26.82
CA TYR A 108 36.67 -11.65 26.87
C TYR A 108 37.04 -10.82 28.11
N LEU A 109 36.14 -9.95 28.58
CA LEU A 109 36.34 -9.21 29.82
C LEU A 109 36.40 -10.14 31.04
N VAL A 110 35.57 -11.18 31.07
CA VAL A 110 35.61 -12.21 32.13
C VAL A 110 36.92 -12.98 32.07
N ILE A 111 37.37 -13.38 30.86
CA ILE A 111 38.67 -14.05 30.66
C ILE A 111 39.81 -13.16 31.18
N LEU A 112 39.85 -11.89 30.77
CA LEU A 112 40.85 -10.90 31.20
C LEU A 112 40.94 -10.79 32.73
N ILE A 113 39.79 -10.66 33.41
CA ILE A 113 39.76 -10.56 34.87
C ILE A 113 40.25 -11.87 35.49
N SER A 114 39.77 -13.02 35.00
CA SER A 114 40.15 -14.33 35.54
C SER A 114 41.66 -14.57 35.45
N GLU A 115 42.27 -14.18 34.34
CA GLU A 115 43.69 -14.36 34.08
C GLU A 115 44.54 -13.40 34.91
N ALA A 116 44.14 -12.13 35.03
CA ALA A 116 44.80 -11.19 35.93
C ALA A 116 44.77 -11.68 37.39
N VAL A 117 43.66 -12.29 37.85
CA VAL A 117 43.57 -12.90 39.17
C VAL A 117 44.50 -14.11 39.29
N ILE A 118 44.49 -15.04 38.34
CA ILE A 118 45.34 -16.23 38.35
C ILE A 118 46.82 -15.84 38.34
N SER A 119 47.26 -14.94 37.47
CA SER A 119 48.65 -14.46 37.40
C SER A 119 49.08 -13.75 38.69
N THR A 120 48.19 -12.99 39.32
CA THR A 120 48.46 -12.38 40.62
C THR A 120 48.65 -13.45 41.70
N ILE A 121 47.78 -14.45 41.77
CA ILE A 121 47.91 -15.57 42.71
C ILE A 121 49.22 -16.32 42.47
N LEU A 122 49.52 -16.68 41.22
CA LEU A 122 50.72 -17.40 40.83
C LEU A 122 51.99 -16.63 41.22
N LYS A 123 52.01 -15.32 40.98
CA LYS A 123 53.10 -14.43 41.42
C LYS A 123 53.31 -14.53 42.93
N TYR A 124 52.26 -14.40 43.73
CA TYR A 124 52.37 -14.47 45.18
C TYR A 124 52.76 -15.86 45.68
N THR A 125 52.28 -16.94 45.04
CA THR A 125 52.73 -18.30 45.35
C THR A 125 54.19 -18.55 44.99
N TRP A 126 54.70 -17.90 43.93
CA TRP A 126 56.11 -17.97 43.57
C TRP A 126 56.99 -17.18 44.54
N GLN A 127 56.51 -16.02 45.00
CA GLN A 127 57.18 -15.14 45.95
C GLN A 127 57.06 -15.59 47.42
N THR A 128 56.43 -16.73 47.72
CA THR A 128 56.42 -17.25 49.11
C THR A 128 57.81 -17.66 49.58
N GLU A 129 58.69 -18.04 48.67
CA GLU A 129 60.09 -18.34 48.95
C GLU A 129 60.95 -17.06 48.88
N GLU A 130 61.62 -16.74 49.99
CA GLU A 130 62.38 -15.49 50.19
C GLU A 130 63.48 -15.29 49.12
N LYS A 131 64.04 -16.39 48.60
CA LYS A 131 65.04 -16.40 47.51
C LYS A 131 64.50 -15.82 46.20
N TRP A 132 63.21 -15.97 45.92
CA TRP A 132 62.57 -15.55 44.68
C TRP A 132 61.84 -14.21 44.80
N ASP A 133 61.53 -13.78 46.02
CA ASP A 133 60.92 -12.47 46.28
C ASP A 133 61.94 -11.31 46.20
N GLU A 134 63.17 -11.53 46.66
CA GLU A 134 64.26 -10.56 46.57
C GLU A 134 65.61 -11.24 46.27
N PRO A 135 65.87 -11.60 45.00
CA PRO A 135 67.14 -12.19 44.59
C PRO A 135 68.31 -11.24 44.84
N TRP A 136 69.50 -11.77 45.10
CA TRP A 136 70.71 -10.99 45.45
C TRP A 136 71.10 -9.90 44.44
N TYR A 137 70.69 -10.06 43.18
CA TYR A 137 71.00 -9.15 42.06
C TYR A 137 69.87 -8.13 41.75
N ASN A 138 68.69 -8.21 42.38
CA ASN A 138 67.58 -7.30 42.15
C ASN A 138 66.85 -6.95 43.47
N GLN A 139 67.45 -6.04 44.24
CA GLN A 139 66.94 -5.59 45.53
C GLN A 139 65.78 -4.61 45.36
N LYS A 140 64.76 -4.71 46.24
CA LYS A 140 63.59 -3.84 46.25
C LYS A 140 63.98 -2.44 46.75
N THR A 141 63.36 -1.42 46.15
CA THR A 141 63.55 -0.02 46.58
C THR A 141 62.94 0.21 47.97
N GLU A 142 63.44 1.17 48.74
CA GLU A 142 62.89 1.49 50.08
C GLU A 142 61.38 1.80 50.07
N HIS A 143 60.91 2.54 49.07
CA HIS A 143 59.48 2.80 48.86
C HIS A 143 58.68 1.52 48.62
N GLN A 144 59.24 0.56 47.89
CA GLN A 144 58.60 -0.73 47.67
C GLN A 144 58.55 -1.51 48.98
N ARG A 145 59.63 -1.54 49.79
CA ARG A 145 59.67 -2.23 51.09
C ARG A 145 58.68 -1.63 52.12
N ASN A 146 58.42 -0.33 52.08
CA ASN A 146 57.52 0.36 53.00
C ASN A 146 56.04 0.37 52.56
N SER A 147 55.72 -0.08 51.35
CA SER A 147 54.33 -0.14 50.86
C SER A 147 53.53 -1.28 51.51
N SER A 148 52.24 -1.07 51.80
CA SER A 148 51.40 -2.08 52.45
C SER A 148 51.14 -3.29 51.54
N LYS A 149 51.00 -4.48 52.13
CA LYS A 149 50.80 -5.74 51.37
C LYS A 149 49.56 -5.69 50.47
N ILE A 150 48.46 -5.08 50.95
CA ILE A 150 47.23 -4.88 50.18
C ILE A 150 47.47 -3.95 48.98
N LEU A 151 48.19 -2.83 49.16
CA LEU A 151 48.45 -1.88 48.08
C LEU A 151 49.31 -2.50 46.99
N ARG A 152 50.29 -3.34 47.36
CA ARG A 152 51.09 -4.09 46.39
C ARG A 152 50.25 -5.10 45.62
N PHE A 153 49.37 -5.84 46.30
CA PHE A 153 48.48 -6.79 45.65
C PHE A 153 47.59 -6.12 44.59
N ILE A 154 46.97 -4.98 44.96
CA ILE A 154 46.14 -4.22 44.03
C ILE A 154 46.98 -3.67 42.88
N SER A 155 48.16 -3.11 43.17
CA SER A 155 49.07 -2.59 42.14
C SER A 155 49.51 -3.67 41.16
N ASP A 156 49.82 -4.87 41.65
CA ASP A 156 50.26 -6.01 40.84
C ASP A 156 49.12 -6.56 39.99
N PHE A 157 47.92 -6.68 40.57
CA PHE A 157 46.71 -7.04 39.83
C PHE A 157 46.41 -6.04 38.70
N LEU A 158 46.47 -4.74 38.99
CA LEU A 158 46.28 -3.70 37.99
C LEU A 158 47.38 -3.72 36.93
N ALA A 159 48.62 -4.03 37.29
CA ALA A 159 49.72 -4.18 36.34
C ALA A 159 49.48 -5.35 35.37
N PHE A 160 49.01 -6.51 35.86
CA PHE A 160 48.62 -7.63 35.00
C PHE A 160 47.41 -7.28 34.11
N LEU A 161 46.43 -6.53 34.63
CA LEU A 161 45.29 -6.08 33.83
C LEU A 161 45.72 -5.14 32.69
N VAL A 162 46.68 -4.24 32.93
CA VAL A 162 47.27 -3.40 31.87
C VAL A 162 48.07 -4.23 30.87
N LEU A 163 48.83 -5.22 31.33
CA LEU A 163 49.61 -6.11 30.48
C LEU A 163 48.71 -6.91 29.51
N TYR A 164 47.58 -7.41 30.00
CA TYR A 164 46.65 -8.23 29.24
C TYR A 164 45.55 -7.44 28.50
N ASN A 165 45.57 -6.10 28.56
CA ASN A 165 44.57 -5.24 27.91
C ASN A 165 44.44 -5.49 26.39
N PHE A 166 45.49 -6.02 25.75
CA PHE A 166 45.47 -6.37 24.32
C PHE A 166 44.46 -7.46 23.94
N ILE A 167 43.92 -8.22 24.90
CA ILE A 167 42.84 -9.19 24.67
C ILE A 167 41.57 -8.52 24.12
N ILE A 168 41.29 -7.28 24.51
CA ILE A 168 40.09 -6.56 24.06
C ILE A 168 40.42 -5.80 22.76
N PRO A 169 39.83 -6.17 21.61
CA PRO A 169 40.16 -5.53 20.34
C PRO A 169 39.48 -4.16 20.21
N ILE A 170 40.11 -3.12 20.76
CA ILE A 170 39.57 -1.74 20.74
C ILE A 170 39.31 -1.25 19.30
N SER A 171 40.13 -1.67 18.33
CA SER A 171 39.99 -1.30 16.91
C SER A 171 38.87 -2.03 16.16
N LEU A 172 38.25 -3.06 16.76
CA LEU A 172 37.17 -3.83 16.12
C LEU A 172 35.98 -2.94 15.78
N TYR A 173 35.47 -2.16 16.73
CA TYR A 173 34.32 -1.28 16.52
C TYR A 173 34.55 -0.29 15.40
N VAL A 174 35.70 0.40 15.41
CA VAL A 174 36.02 1.42 14.40
C VAL A 174 36.12 0.78 13.02
N THR A 175 36.74 -0.40 12.92
CA THR A 175 36.88 -1.10 11.64
C THR A 175 35.52 -1.58 11.10
N VAL A 176 34.67 -2.12 11.97
CA VAL A 176 33.31 -2.55 11.63
C VAL A 176 32.47 -1.35 11.17
N GLU A 177 32.47 -0.25 11.91
CA GLU A 177 31.73 0.97 11.55
C GLU A 177 32.21 1.56 10.22
N MET A 178 33.52 1.63 10.00
CA MET A 178 34.07 2.11 8.73
C MET A 178 33.65 1.21 7.57
N GLN A 179 33.67 -0.10 7.75
CA GLN A 179 33.21 -1.06 6.73
C GLN A 179 31.72 -0.91 6.43
N LYS A 180 30.88 -0.70 7.44
CA LYS A 180 29.44 -0.46 7.27
C LYS A 180 29.17 0.85 6.53
N PHE A 181 29.86 1.92 6.92
CA PHE A 181 29.76 3.22 6.28
C PHE A 181 30.16 3.15 4.79
N LEU A 182 31.33 2.58 4.48
CA LEU A 182 31.76 2.38 3.10
C LEU A 182 30.82 1.44 2.32
N GLY A 183 30.29 0.42 3.01
CA GLY A 183 29.27 -0.49 2.48
C GLY A 183 28.03 0.22 1.96
N SER A 184 27.56 1.24 2.68
CA SER A 184 26.36 1.99 2.28
C SER A 184 26.49 2.68 0.92
N PHE A 185 27.70 3.14 0.53
CA PHE A 185 27.92 3.76 -0.78
C PHE A 185 27.83 2.77 -1.93
N PHE A 186 28.31 1.54 -1.74
CA PHE A 186 28.24 0.51 -2.78
C PHE A 186 26.80 0.15 -3.14
N ILE A 187 25.88 0.14 -2.16
CA ILE A 187 24.44 -0.05 -2.43
C ILE A 187 23.91 1.12 -3.27
N GLY A 188 24.28 2.36 -2.92
CA GLY A 188 23.83 3.55 -3.65
C GLY A 188 24.48 3.76 -5.02
N TRP A 189 25.57 3.04 -5.34
CA TRP A 189 26.26 3.07 -6.62
C TRP A 189 25.88 1.90 -7.55
N ASP A 190 25.06 0.96 -7.09
CA ASP A 190 24.63 -0.16 -7.90
C ASP A 190 23.63 0.29 -8.99
N LEU A 191 24.03 0.13 -10.25
CA LEU A 191 23.20 0.46 -11.42
C LEU A 191 22.00 -0.49 -11.57
N ASP A 192 22.08 -1.71 -11.03
CA ASP A 192 20.93 -2.64 -11.03
C ASP A 192 19.82 -2.17 -10.07
N LEU A 193 20.14 -1.27 -9.14
CA LEU A 193 19.21 -0.64 -8.21
C LEU A 193 18.80 0.79 -8.66
N TYR A 194 19.14 1.16 -9.90
CA TYR A 194 18.73 2.41 -10.52
C TYR A 194 17.47 2.22 -11.39
N HIS A 195 16.55 3.16 -11.27
CA HIS A 195 15.31 3.18 -12.04
C HIS A 195 15.32 4.33 -13.04
N GLU A 196 15.41 3.98 -14.31
CA GLU A 196 15.58 4.91 -15.43
C GLU A 196 14.36 5.85 -15.60
N GLU A 197 13.13 5.33 -15.59
CA GLU A 197 11.92 6.14 -15.85
C GLU A 197 11.70 7.26 -14.83
N SER A 198 12.12 7.04 -13.58
CA SER A 198 11.96 8.01 -12.50
C SER A 198 13.24 8.75 -12.15
N ASP A 199 14.35 8.43 -12.83
CA ASP A 199 15.70 8.90 -12.54
C ASP A 199 16.06 8.80 -11.04
N GLN A 200 15.92 7.60 -10.47
CA GLN A 200 16.12 7.38 -9.03
C GLN A 200 17.01 6.19 -8.75
N LYS A 201 18.04 6.41 -7.93
CA LYS A 201 18.94 5.38 -7.39
C LYS A 201 18.52 4.94 -5.99
N ALA A 202 18.91 3.74 -5.58
CA ALA A 202 18.77 3.32 -4.20
C ALA A 202 19.49 4.29 -3.23
N GLN A 203 18.85 4.57 -2.11
CA GLN A 203 19.38 5.44 -1.07
C GLN A 203 19.47 4.68 0.25
N VAL A 204 20.61 4.77 0.92
CA VAL A 204 20.81 4.22 2.26
C VAL A 204 20.71 5.36 3.27
N ASN A 205 19.71 5.33 4.14
CA ASN A 205 19.52 6.34 5.19
C ASN A 205 20.18 5.92 6.51
N THR A 206 20.58 4.65 6.66
CA THR A 206 21.20 4.12 7.87
C THR A 206 22.24 3.07 7.48
N SER A 207 23.50 3.29 7.88
CA SER A 207 24.64 2.41 7.58
C SER A 207 24.67 1.15 8.43
N ASP A 208 24.02 1.19 9.60
CA ASP A 208 24.29 0.26 10.70
C ASP A 208 23.66 -1.13 10.51
N LEU A 209 22.81 -1.26 9.47
CA LEU A 209 21.92 -2.41 9.24
C LEU A 209 22.24 -3.19 7.96
N ASN A 210 23.36 -2.91 7.29
CA ASN A 210 23.69 -3.54 6.01
C ASN A 210 23.75 -5.07 6.11
N GLU A 211 24.27 -5.60 7.21
CA GLU A 211 24.32 -7.04 7.49
C GLU A 211 22.98 -7.64 7.92
N GLU A 212 22.03 -6.82 8.35
CA GLU A 212 20.71 -7.26 8.81
C GLU A 212 19.84 -7.68 7.61
N LEU A 213 20.07 -7.06 6.44
CA LEU A 213 19.44 -7.43 5.17
C LEU A 213 19.64 -8.90 4.79
N GLY A 214 20.80 -9.49 5.14
CA GLY A 214 21.11 -10.88 4.86
C GLY A 214 20.46 -11.91 5.80
N GLN A 215 19.79 -11.44 6.85
CA GLN A 215 19.20 -12.28 7.91
C GLN A 215 17.67 -12.23 7.93
N VAL A 216 17.05 -11.52 6.99
CA VAL A 216 15.59 -11.31 6.95
C VAL A 216 14.85 -12.63 6.75
N GLU A 217 13.90 -12.93 7.62
CA GLU A 217 13.05 -14.13 7.56
C GLU A 217 11.59 -13.80 7.22
N TYR A 218 11.11 -12.62 7.64
CA TYR A 218 9.75 -12.15 7.35
C TYR A 218 9.79 -10.81 6.63
N VAL A 219 9.06 -10.73 5.51
CA VAL A 219 8.84 -9.48 4.76
C VAL A 219 7.38 -9.10 4.88
N PHE A 220 7.12 -7.97 5.53
CA PHE A 220 5.82 -7.31 5.57
C PHE A 220 5.76 -6.27 4.47
N THR A 221 4.75 -6.33 3.60
CA THR A 221 4.61 -5.38 2.49
C THR A 221 3.22 -4.78 2.49
N ASP A 222 3.11 -3.49 2.16
CA ASP A 222 1.82 -2.92 1.77
C ASP A 222 1.43 -3.36 0.36
N LYS A 223 0.14 -3.24 0.03
CA LYS A 223 -0.41 -3.56 -1.29
C LYS A 223 -0.36 -2.36 -2.24
N THR A 224 -0.94 -1.23 -1.83
CA THR A 224 -1.14 -0.06 -2.71
C THR A 224 0.18 0.69 -2.83
N GLY A 225 0.58 1.05 -4.05
CA GLY A 225 1.81 1.80 -4.29
C GLY A 225 3.13 1.06 -4.02
N THR A 226 3.07 -0.13 -3.40
CA THR A 226 4.20 -1.04 -3.18
C THR A 226 4.15 -2.25 -4.12
N LEU A 227 3.08 -3.06 -4.06
CA LEU A 227 2.89 -4.19 -4.99
C LEU A 227 2.21 -3.74 -6.28
N THR A 228 1.29 -2.79 -6.19
CA THR A 228 0.61 -2.21 -7.35
C THR A 228 1.17 -0.83 -7.70
N GLU A 229 1.01 -0.43 -8.96
CA GLU A 229 1.36 0.92 -9.44
C GLU A 229 0.29 1.96 -9.14
N ASN A 230 -0.83 1.53 -8.52
CA ASN A 230 -2.04 2.31 -8.35
C ASN A 230 -2.55 2.89 -9.69
N GLU A 231 -2.35 2.12 -10.77
CA GLU A 231 -2.80 2.42 -12.13
C GLU A 231 -3.84 1.37 -12.54
N MET A 232 -5.09 1.80 -12.66
CA MET A 232 -6.19 0.93 -13.09
C MET A 232 -6.23 0.89 -14.61
N GLN A 233 -6.24 -0.31 -15.19
CA GLN A 233 -6.31 -0.50 -16.64
C GLN A 233 -7.51 -1.38 -17.00
N PHE A 234 -8.33 -0.92 -17.94
CA PHE A 234 -9.35 -1.78 -18.54
C PHE A 234 -8.67 -2.89 -19.34
N ARG A 235 -9.14 -4.14 -19.19
CA ARG A 235 -8.52 -5.30 -19.85
C ARG A 235 -9.50 -6.12 -20.65
N GLU A 236 -10.62 -6.46 -20.06
CA GLU A 236 -11.61 -7.36 -20.66
C GLU A 236 -13.02 -6.82 -20.40
N CYS A 237 -13.98 -7.19 -21.24
CA CYS A 237 -15.39 -7.00 -20.97
C CYS A 237 -16.23 -8.13 -21.57
N SER A 238 -17.43 -8.28 -21.04
CA SER A 238 -18.49 -9.12 -21.60
C SER A 238 -19.61 -8.19 -22.05
N ILE A 239 -19.97 -8.18 -23.33
CA ILE A 239 -21.05 -7.36 -23.89
C ILE A 239 -22.05 -8.31 -24.54
N ASN A 240 -23.31 -8.26 -24.11
CA ASN A 240 -24.38 -9.17 -24.55
C ASN A 240 -23.97 -10.66 -24.60
N GLY A 241 -23.26 -11.14 -23.59
CA GLY A 241 -22.81 -12.53 -23.51
C GLY A 241 -21.64 -12.90 -24.42
N MET A 242 -21.00 -11.94 -25.09
CA MET A 242 -19.76 -12.11 -25.87
C MET A 242 -18.58 -11.48 -25.12
N LYS A 243 -17.45 -12.20 -25.04
CA LYS A 243 -16.24 -11.74 -24.35
C LYS A 243 -15.30 -11.00 -25.29
N TYR A 244 -14.74 -9.89 -24.81
CA TYR A 244 -13.78 -9.05 -25.52
C TYR A 244 -12.57 -8.75 -24.66
N GLN A 245 -11.42 -8.63 -25.32
CA GLN A 245 -10.17 -8.18 -24.73
C GLN A 245 -9.72 -6.86 -25.37
N GLU A 246 -9.22 -5.94 -24.56
CA GLU A 246 -8.60 -4.71 -25.05
C GLU A 246 -7.14 -4.99 -25.44
N ILE A 247 -6.82 -4.82 -26.72
CA ILE A 247 -5.45 -4.92 -27.26
C ILE A 247 -5.16 -3.64 -28.04
N ASN A 248 -4.19 -2.84 -27.57
CA ASN A 248 -3.76 -1.59 -28.21
C ASN A 248 -4.90 -0.62 -28.53
N GLY A 249 -5.84 -0.42 -27.59
CA GLY A 249 -6.98 0.47 -27.77
C GLY A 249 -8.09 -0.06 -28.67
N ARG A 250 -8.08 -1.36 -29.01
CA ARG A 250 -9.13 -2.03 -29.79
C ARG A 250 -9.71 -3.19 -29.00
N LEU A 251 -11.02 -3.41 -29.14
CA LEU A 251 -11.68 -4.60 -28.61
C LEU A 251 -11.59 -5.75 -29.61
N VAL A 252 -11.09 -6.89 -29.15
CA VAL A 252 -11.01 -8.13 -29.94
C VAL A 252 -11.85 -9.20 -29.25
N PRO A 253 -12.79 -9.88 -29.95
CA PRO A 253 -13.57 -10.96 -29.37
C PRO A 253 -12.70 -12.18 -29.06
N GLU A 254 -12.90 -12.81 -27.91
CA GLU A 254 -12.18 -14.02 -27.49
C GLU A 254 -12.95 -15.27 -28.02
N GLY A 255 -12.45 -15.89 -29.10
CA GLY A 255 -13.05 -17.07 -29.75
C GLY A 255 -12.02 -17.90 -30.54
N PRO A 256 -12.37 -19.12 -31.02
CA PRO A 256 -11.41 -20.01 -31.69
C PRO A 256 -10.92 -19.38 -32.98
N THR A 257 -9.61 -19.17 -33.08
CA THR A 257 -8.94 -18.82 -34.34
C THR A 257 -9.24 -19.88 -35.39
N PRO A 258 -9.77 -19.55 -36.57
CA PRO A 258 -9.61 -20.46 -37.70
C PRO A 258 -8.12 -20.49 -38.04
N ASP A 259 -7.54 -21.69 -38.06
CA ASP A 259 -6.20 -21.94 -38.59
C ASP A 259 -6.14 -21.49 -40.06
N SER A 260 -5.72 -20.25 -40.28
CA SER A 260 -5.18 -19.80 -41.56
C SER A 260 -4.54 -18.43 -41.38
N SER A 261 -3.23 -18.39 -41.59
CA SER A 261 -2.52 -17.22 -42.09
C SER A 261 -3.32 -16.56 -43.22
N GLU A 262 -3.49 -15.24 -43.12
CA GLU A 262 -4.29 -14.35 -44.00
C GLU A 262 -5.78 -14.21 -43.63
N GLY A 263 -6.07 -13.20 -42.78
CA GLY A 263 -7.45 -12.77 -42.50
C GLY A 263 -7.56 -11.88 -41.27
N ASN A 264 -7.03 -10.65 -41.31
CA ASN A 264 -7.32 -9.63 -40.30
C ASN A 264 -8.80 -9.22 -40.40
N LEU A 265 -9.70 -9.96 -39.77
CA LEU A 265 -11.12 -9.62 -39.67
C LEU A 265 -11.35 -8.78 -38.40
N SER A 266 -11.03 -7.50 -38.49
CA SER A 266 -11.25 -6.50 -37.44
C SER A 266 -12.67 -5.91 -37.56
N TYR A 267 -13.61 -6.42 -36.76
CA TYR A 267 -15.00 -5.95 -36.74
C TYR A 267 -15.17 -4.45 -36.42
N LEU A 268 -14.17 -3.78 -35.83
CA LEU A 268 -14.20 -2.33 -35.53
C LEU A 268 -13.30 -1.46 -36.43
N SER A 269 -12.47 -2.03 -37.32
CA SER A 269 -11.67 -1.21 -38.26
C SER A 269 -12.49 -0.61 -39.41
N SER A 270 -13.65 -1.19 -39.70
CA SER A 270 -14.53 -0.71 -40.77
C SER A 270 -15.19 0.63 -40.44
N LEU A 271 -15.25 1.02 -39.16
CA LEU A 271 -15.85 2.29 -38.73
C LEU A 271 -14.88 3.49 -38.84
N SER A 272 -13.57 3.29 -38.72
CA SER A 272 -12.58 4.36 -38.93
C SER A 272 -12.36 4.70 -40.41
N HIS A 273 -12.66 3.78 -41.33
CA HIS A 273 -12.55 4.00 -42.77
C HIS A 273 -13.83 4.56 -43.43
N LEU A 274 -14.97 4.60 -42.73
CA LEU A 274 -16.23 5.15 -43.25
C LEU A 274 -16.25 6.69 -43.37
N ASN A 275 -15.25 7.40 -42.83
CA ASN A 275 -15.15 8.86 -42.99
C ASN A 275 -14.75 9.33 -44.40
N ASN A 276 -14.44 8.42 -45.35
CA ASN A 276 -13.86 8.80 -46.65
C ASN A 276 -14.45 8.07 -47.89
N LEU A 277 -15.74 7.71 -47.93
CA LEU A 277 -16.29 7.03 -49.12
C LEU A 277 -17.66 7.54 -49.59
N SER A 278 -17.65 8.65 -50.32
CA SER A 278 -18.76 9.09 -51.20
C SER A 278 -18.71 8.48 -52.60
N HIS A 279 -17.80 7.54 -52.87
CA HIS A 279 -17.71 6.86 -54.17
C HIS A 279 -17.22 5.44 -53.96
N LEU A 280 -18.10 4.45 -54.09
CA LEU A 280 -17.87 3.18 -54.80
C LEU A 280 -19.04 2.22 -54.55
N THR A 281 -19.86 2.12 -55.57
CA THR A 281 -20.73 0.98 -55.85
C THR A 281 -19.90 -0.28 -56.13
N THR A 282 -20.54 -1.44 -55.97
CA THR A 282 -20.25 -2.78 -56.53
C THR A 282 -19.34 -3.78 -55.78
N SER A 283 -19.98 -4.88 -55.32
CA SER A 283 -19.49 -6.27 -55.11
C SER A 283 -18.46 -6.50 -53.97
N SER A 284 -18.48 -7.57 -53.15
CA SER A 284 -19.07 -8.91 -53.23
C SER A 284 -19.03 -9.65 -51.87
N SER A 285 -20.06 -10.47 -51.60
CA SER A 285 -20.02 -11.83 -51.02
C SER A 285 -19.37 -12.15 -49.66
N PHE A 286 -20.09 -11.93 -48.55
CA PHE A 286 -20.18 -12.86 -47.42
C PHE A 286 -21.54 -12.64 -46.72
N ARG A 287 -22.38 -13.68 -46.62
CA ARG A 287 -23.76 -13.60 -46.11
C ARG A 287 -23.79 -13.89 -44.60
N THR A 288 -23.53 -12.87 -43.79
CA THR A 288 -24.24 -12.65 -42.52
C THR A 288 -25.44 -11.75 -42.82
N SER A 289 -26.61 -11.98 -42.21
CA SER A 289 -27.77 -11.10 -42.43
C SER A 289 -27.43 -9.68 -41.95
N PRO A 290 -27.67 -8.63 -42.75
CA PRO A 290 -27.28 -7.25 -42.42
C PRO A 290 -27.98 -6.70 -41.16
N GLU A 291 -29.08 -7.34 -40.73
CA GLU A 291 -29.84 -7.00 -39.52
C GLU A 291 -29.09 -7.33 -38.23
N ASN A 292 -28.37 -8.46 -38.16
CA ASN A 292 -27.67 -8.89 -36.96
C ASN A 292 -26.42 -8.02 -36.67
N GLU A 293 -25.74 -7.55 -37.73
CA GLU A 293 -24.58 -6.67 -37.58
C GLU A 293 -24.96 -5.28 -37.08
N THR A 294 -26.13 -4.77 -37.49
CA THR A 294 -26.61 -3.46 -37.03
C THR A 294 -27.12 -3.49 -35.59
N GLU A 295 -27.65 -4.61 -35.11
CA GLU A 295 -28.02 -4.79 -33.71
C GLU A 295 -26.80 -4.88 -32.80
N LEU A 296 -25.79 -5.67 -33.18
CA LEU A 296 -24.55 -5.81 -32.41
C LEU A 296 -23.84 -4.46 -32.21
N ILE A 297 -23.72 -3.65 -33.27
CA ILE A 297 -23.10 -2.32 -33.19
C ILE A 297 -23.86 -1.41 -32.22
N LYS A 298 -25.20 -1.46 -32.23
CA LYS A 298 -26.03 -0.66 -31.31
C LYS A 298 -25.84 -1.06 -29.85
N GLU A 299 -25.69 -2.34 -29.56
CA GLU A 299 -25.46 -2.84 -28.19
C GLU A 299 -24.09 -2.43 -27.66
N HIS A 300 -23.05 -2.53 -28.48
CA HIS A 300 -21.71 -2.04 -28.16
C HIS A 300 -21.69 -0.54 -27.89
N ASP A 301 -22.31 0.24 -28.77
CA ASP A 301 -22.44 1.69 -28.60
C ASP A 301 -23.18 2.02 -27.30
N LEU A 302 -24.27 1.33 -27.00
CA LEU A 302 -25.05 1.56 -25.78
C LEU A 302 -24.27 1.20 -24.51
N PHE A 303 -23.50 0.11 -24.53
CA PHE A 303 -22.64 -0.31 -23.42
C PHE A 303 -21.59 0.76 -23.10
N PHE A 304 -20.83 1.22 -24.08
CA PHE A 304 -19.79 2.23 -23.85
C PHE A 304 -20.36 3.63 -23.62
N LYS A 305 -21.55 3.96 -24.15
CA LYS A 305 -22.29 5.16 -23.73
C LYS A 305 -22.67 5.08 -22.25
N ALA A 306 -23.14 3.93 -21.77
CA ALA A 306 -23.42 3.74 -20.35
C ALA A 306 -22.15 3.92 -19.49
N VAL A 307 -21.01 3.38 -19.93
CA VAL A 307 -19.70 3.59 -19.28
C VAL A 307 -19.32 5.07 -19.23
N SER A 308 -19.44 5.78 -20.35
CA SER A 308 -19.07 7.20 -20.50
C SER A 308 -20.09 8.20 -19.94
N LEU A 309 -21.24 7.75 -19.47
CA LEU A 309 -22.27 8.62 -18.87
C LEU A 309 -22.48 8.33 -17.38
N CYS A 310 -22.29 7.08 -16.93
CA CYS A 310 -22.49 6.68 -15.54
C CYS A 310 -21.21 6.82 -14.72
N HIS A 311 -20.76 8.05 -14.48
CA HIS A 311 -19.57 8.36 -13.69
C HIS A 311 -19.57 9.79 -13.12
N THR A 312 -18.60 10.10 -12.24
CA THR A 312 -18.35 11.47 -11.77
C THR A 312 -17.02 12.06 -12.26
N VAL A 313 -16.41 11.46 -13.29
CA VAL A 313 -15.17 11.94 -13.93
C VAL A 313 -15.32 13.38 -14.42
N GLN A 314 -14.32 14.19 -14.12
CA GLN A 314 -14.12 15.55 -14.57
C GLN A 314 -12.96 15.61 -15.57
N ILE A 315 -12.97 16.63 -16.43
CA ILE A 315 -11.93 16.84 -17.44
C ILE A 315 -11.21 18.14 -17.10
N SER A 316 -9.89 18.12 -17.16
CA SER A 316 -9.13 19.37 -17.21
C SER A 316 -8.87 19.74 -18.67
N ASN A 317 -9.38 20.88 -19.10
CA ASN A 317 -8.93 21.47 -20.36
C ASN A 317 -7.58 22.13 -20.12
N VAL A 318 -6.50 21.36 -20.24
CA VAL A 318 -5.17 21.93 -20.39
C VAL A 318 -5.08 22.44 -21.83
N GLN A 319 -5.37 23.73 -22.04
CA GLN A 319 -4.82 24.43 -23.19
C GLN A 319 -3.30 24.38 -23.00
N THR A 320 -2.61 23.60 -23.82
CA THR A 320 -1.16 23.75 -23.99
C THR A 320 -0.92 25.11 -24.64
N ASP A 321 -0.90 26.16 -23.83
CA ASP A 321 -0.28 27.44 -24.19
C ASP A 321 1.24 27.23 -24.22
N CYS A 322 1.71 26.49 -25.23
CA CYS A 322 3.12 26.48 -25.56
C CYS A 322 3.42 27.79 -26.29
N ILE A 323 3.79 28.82 -25.52
CA ILE A 323 4.61 29.92 -26.04
C ILE A 323 5.96 29.31 -26.41
N GLY A 324 6.19 29.11 -27.70
CA GLY A 324 7.42 28.55 -28.24
C GLY A 324 7.33 28.43 -29.74
N ASP A 325 7.51 29.54 -30.46
CA ASP A 325 7.70 29.57 -31.91
C ASP A 325 8.92 28.72 -32.29
N GLY A 326 8.66 27.57 -32.91
CA GLY A 326 9.67 26.69 -33.51
C GLY A 326 9.10 26.06 -34.79
N PRO A 327 9.75 26.19 -35.98
CA PRO A 327 9.08 25.92 -37.26
C PRO A 327 8.93 24.45 -37.68
N TRP A 328 8.96 23.48 -36.77
CA TRP A 328 8.96 22.05 -37.14
C TRP A 328 8.22 21.17 -36.12
N GLN A 329 6.88 21.23 -36.12
CA GLN A 329 6.04 20.17 -35.54
C GLN A 329 4.65 20.18 -36.19
N SER A 330 4.60 19.83 -37.48
CA SER A 330 3.36 19.44 -38.14
C SER A 330 3.16 17.93 -37.99
N ASN A 331 2.39 17.52 -36.98
CA ASN A 331 1.47 16.38 -37.01
C ASN A 331 0.59 16.40 -35.75
N LEU A 332 -0.71 16.66 -35.97
CA LEU A 332 -1.78 16.69 -34.97
C LEU A 332 -1.78 15.41 -34.11
N ALA A 333 -1.31 15.51 -32.86
CA ALA A 333 -1.87 14.69 -31.79
C ALA A 333 -3.21 15.33 -31.40
N PRO A 334 -4.33 14.58 -31.34
CA PRO A 334 -5.56 15.13 -30.78
C PRO A 334 -5.26 15.60 -29.35
N SER A 335 -5.74 16.80 -29.00
CA SER A 335 -5.63 17.36 -27.65
C SER A 335 -5.93 16.27 -26.62
N GLN A 336 -4.90 15.80 -25.91
CA GLN A 336 -5.05 14.68 -25.00
C GLN A 336 -5.90 15.16 -23.82
N LEU A 337 -7.18 14.76 -23.80
CA LEU A 337 -8.09 15.08 -22.71
C LEU A 337 -7.61 14.32 -21.47
N GLU A 338 -7.29 15.06 -20.41
CA GLU A 338 -6.86 14.46 -19.15
C GLU A 338 -8.08 14.29 -18.23
N TYR A 339 -8.37 13.03 -17.90
CA TYR A 339 -9.50 12.64 -17.06
C TYR A 339 -9.09 12.56 -15.58
N TYR A 340 -9.93 13.15 -14.74
CA TYR A 340 -9.77 13.19 -13.29
C TYR A 340 -11.00 12.59 -12.62
N ALA A 341 -10.80 11.61 -11.75
CA ALA A 341 -11.89 10.96 -11.03
C ALA A 341 -11.50 10.72 -9.57
N SER A 342 -12.50 10.65 -8.69
CA SER A 342 -12.29 10.24 -7.30
C SER A 342 -12.00 8.75 -7.18
N SER A 343 -12.56 7.93 -8.08
CA SER A 343 -12.26 6.50 -8.19
C SER A 343 -11.37 6.24 -9.41
N PRO A 344 -10.22 5.56 -9.26
CA PRO A 344 -9.35 5.23 -10.37
C PRO A 344 -10.00 4.21 -11.32
N ASP A 345 -10.88 3.35 -10.83
CA ASP A 345 -11.66 2.41 -11.64
C ASP A 345 -12.54 3.17 -12.65
N GLU A 346 -13.21 4.24 -12.23
CA GLU A 346 -14.02 5.08 -13.14
C GLU A 346 -13.17 5.80 -14.19
N LYS A 347 -12.01 6.32 -13.78
CA LYS A 347 -11.07 6.93 -14.71
C LYS A 347 -10.65 5.94 -15.81
N ALA A 348 -10.25 4.73 -15.42
CA ALA A 348 -9.81 3.69 -16.35
C ALA A 348 -10.91 3.31 -17.36
N LEU A 349 -12.16 3.24 -16.89
CA LEU A 349 -13.31 2.94 -17.73
C LEU A 349 -13.61 4.05 -18.76
N VAL A 350 -13.58 5.31 -18.36
CA VAL A 350 -13.81 6.45 -19.27
C VAL A 350 -12.67 6.59 -20.27
N GLU A 351 -11.43 6.39 -19.83
CA GLU A 351 -10.27 6.36 -20.72
C GLU A 351 -10.36 5.21 -21.74
N ALA A 352 -10.84 4.03 -21.32
CA ALA A 352 -11.07 2.91 -22.23
C ALA A 352 -12.14 3.22 -23.26
N ALA A 353 -13.28 3.78 -22.83
CA ALA A 353 -14.34 4.19 -23.75
C ALA A 353 -13.84 5.25 -24.75
N ALA A 354 -13.01 6.19 -24.32
CA ALA A 354 -12.38 7.17 -25.18
C ALA A 354 -11.44 6.53 -26.21
N ARG A 355 -10.63 5.53 -25.82
CA ARG A 355 -9.77 4.76 -26.75
C ARG A 355 -10.59 4.01 -27.81
N ILE A 356 -11.76 3.52 -27.44
CA ILE A 356 -12.67 2.75 -28.32
C ILE A 356 -13.47 3.67 -29.27
N GLY A 357 -13.48 4.99 -29.03
CA GLY A 357 -14.09 5.99 -29.92
C GLY A 357 -15.36 6.65 -29.37
N ILE A 358 -15.70 6.41 -28.10
CA ILE A 358 -16.79 7.09 -27.37
C ILE A 358 -16.16 7.99 -26.31
N VAL A 359 -15.90 9.23 -26.71
CA VAL A 359 -15.11 10.18 -25.93
C VAL A 359 -16.06 11.06 -25.11
N PHE A 360 -15.94 11.00 -23.79
CA PHE A 360 -16.59 11.97 -22.91
C PHE A 360 -15.83 13.32 -23.00
N ILE A 361 -16.54 14.40 -23.34
CA ILE A 361 -15.98 15.74 -23.61
C ILE A 361 -16.15 16.68 -22.42
N GLY A 362 -17.14 16.43 -21.56
CA GLY A 362 -17.32 17.15 -20.31
C GLY A 362 -18.77 17.43 -19.96
N ASN A 363 -18.95 18.18 -18.87
CA ASN A 363 -20.25 18.65 -18.41
C ASN A 363 -20.37 20.16 -18.63
N SER A 364 -21.43 20.57 -19.31
CA SER A 364 -21.85 21.98 -19.41
C SER A 364 -23.16 22.15 -18.66
N GLU A 365 -23.12 22.80 -17.50
CA GLU A 365 -24.26 22.97 -16.58
C GLU A 365 -24.93 21.63 -16.20
N GLU A 366 -26.04 21.29 -16.86
CA GLU A 366 -26.82 20.05 -16.68
C GLU A 366 -26.76 19.15 -17.92
N THR A 367 -25.80 19.36 -18.83
CA THR A 367 -25.65 18.57 -20.05
C THR A 367 -24.30 17.87 -20.10
N MET A 368 -24.32 16.56 -20.33
CA MET A 368 -23.15 15.73 -20.58
C MET A 368 -22.92 15.62 -22.08
N GLU A 369 -21.72 15.96 -22.54
CA GLU A 369 -21.35 15.87 -23.95
C GLU A 369 -20.50 14.63 -24.21
N VAL A 370 -20.98 13.76 -25.11
CA VAL A 370 -20.27 12.54 -25.53
C VAL A 370 -20.11 12.56 -27.05
N LYS A 371 -18.88 12.36 -27.52
CA LYS A 371 -18.55 12.26 -28.92
C LYS A 371 -18.45 10.78 -29.32
N THR A 372 -19.45 10.29 -30.06
CA THR A 372 -19.49 8.91 -30.58
C THR A 372 -19.06 8.94 -32.04
N LEU A 373 -17.94 8.30 -32.38
CA LEU A 373 -17.45 8.18 -33.77
C LEU A 373 -17.40 9.52 -34.54
N GLY A 374 -17.05 10.61 -33.85
CA GLY A 374 -16.98 11.95 -34.45
C GLY A 374 -18.25 12.81 -34.27
N LYS A 375 -19.40 12.20 -34.02
CA LYS A 375 -20.68 12.91 -33.81
C LYS A 375 -20.85 13.29 -32.34
N LEU A 376 -21.13 14.57 -32.08
CA LEU A 376 -21.41 15.09 -30.75
C LEU A 376 -22.87 14.78 -30.37
N GLU A 377 -23.06 14.08 -29.26
CA GLU A 377 -24.36 13.83 -28.63
C GLU A 377 -24.42 14.53 -27.28
N ARG A 378 -25.57 15.17 -27.00
CA ARG A 378 -25.81 15.89 -25.75
C ARG A 378 -26.89 15.18 -24.94
N TYR A 379 -26.50 14.71 -23.75
CA TYR A 379 -27.41 14.08 -22.80
C TYR A 379 -27.72 15.07 -21.69
N LYS A 380 -29.01 15.32 -21.41
CA LYS A 380 -29.37 16.14 -20.26
C LYS A 380 -29.30 15.28 -19.01
N LEU A 381 -28.43 15.65 -18.07
CA LEU A 381 -28.30 15.01 -16.77
C LEU A 381 -29.49 15.40 -15.90
N LEU A 382 -30.29 14.40 -15.48
CA LEU A 382 -31.47 14.63 -14.65
C LEU A 382 -31.16 14.39 -13.18
N HIS A 383 -30.60 13.21 -12.86
CA HIS A 383 -30.23 12.86 -11.48
C HIS A 383 -28.98 11.99 -11.45
N ILE A 384 -28.10 12.26 -10.49
CA ILE A 384 -27.04 11.35 -10.07
C ILE A 384 -27.49 10.67 -8.76
N LEU A 385 -27.51 9.34 -8.79
CA LEU A 385 -27.61 8.49 -7.62
C LEU A 385 -26.17 8.06 -7.33
N GLU A 386 -25.54 8.73 -6.36
CA GLU A 386 -24.10 8.60 -6.08
C GLU A 386 -23.69 7.14 -5.78
N PHE A 387 -22.41 6.85 -5.63
CA PHE A 387 -22.03 5.53 -5.11
C PHE A 387 -22.35 5.46 -3.61
N ASP A 388 -22.83 4.32 -3.12
CA ASP A 388 -22.92 4.06 -1.67
C ASP A 388 -22.38 2.66 -1.39
N SER A 389 -21.68 2.52 -0.27
CA SER A 389 -20.93 1.31 0.08
C SER A 389 -21.82 0.12 0.45
N ASP A 390 -23.01 0.38 0.98
CA ASP A 390 -24.00 -0.63 1.32
C ASP A 390 -24.72 -1.09 0.05
N ARG A 391 -25.08 -0.16 -0.84
CA ARG A 391 -25.69 -0.51 -2.14
C ARG A 391 -24.70 -1.09 -3.15
N ARG A 392 -23.41 -0.76 -3.07
CA ARG A 392 -22.33 -1.21 -3.98
C ARG A 392 -22.57 -0.91 -5.47
N ARG A 393 -23.25 0.19 -5.79
CA ARG A 393 -23.54 0.63 -7.15
C ARG A 393 -23.74 2.16 -7.21
N MET A 394 -23.60 2.71 -8.40
CA MET A 394 -23.91 4.10 -8.78
C MET A 394 -24.88 4.05 -9.96
N SER A 395 -25.80 5.02 -10.03
CA SER A 395 -26.69 5.16 -11.18
C SER A 395 -26.83 6.61 -11.62
N VAL A 396 -27.06 6.82 -12.91
CA VAL A 396 -27.29 8.15 -13.49
C VAL A 396 -28.54 8.11 -14.35
N ILE A 397 -29.42 9.09 -14.16
CA ILE A 397 -30.61 9.29 -15.00
C ILE A 397 -30.32 10.41 -15.98
N VAL A 398 -30.44 10.12 -17.26
CA VAL A 398 -30.21 11.06 -18.36
C VAL A 398 -31.40 11.10 -19.31
N GLN A 399 -31.58 12.24 -19.98
CA GLN A 399 -32.43 12.36 -21.16
C GLN A 399 -31.55 12.31 -22.41
N ALA A 400 -31.80 11.33 -23.26
CA ALA A 400 -31.12 11.17 -24.54
C ALA A 400 -31.53 12.28 -25.53
N PRO A 401 -30.72 12.54 -26.58
CA PRO A 401 -31.10 13.47 -27.66
C PRO A 401 -32.42 13.11 -28.36
N SER A 402 -32.82 11.84 -28.33
CA SER A 402 -34.11 11.35 -28.84
C SER A 402 -35.31 11.76 -27.97
N GLY A 403 -35.07 12.32 -26.77
CA GLY A 403 -36.09 12.64 -25.78
C GLY A 403 -36.38 11.51 -24.79
N GLU A 404 -35.86 10.30 -25.02
CA GLU A 404 -36.02 9.15 -24.11
C GLU A 404 -35.30 9.38 -22.79
N LYS A 405 -35.89 8.93 -21.68
CA LYS A 405 -35.29 8.99 -20.33
C LYS A 405 -34.71 7.63 -19.97
N LEU A 406 -33.41 7.61 -19.67
CA LEU A 406 -32.61 6.41 -19.46
C LEU A 406 -31.99 6.46 -18.07
N LEU A 407 -32.04 5.34 -17.35
CA LEU A 407 -31.20 5.05 -16.19
C LEU A 407 -30.03 4.19 -16.66
N PHE A 408 -28.81 4.60 -16.36
CA PHE A 408 -27.64 3.74 -16.42
C PHE A 408 -27.22 3.40 -14.99
N ALA A 409 -26.92 2.13 -14.74
CA ALA A 409 -26.49 1.62 -13.44
C ALA A 409 -25.19 0.82 -13.61
N LYS A 410 -24.21 1.11 -12.75
CA LYS A 410 -22.90 0.46 -12.72
C LYS A 410 -22.58 0.04 -11.28
N GLY A 411 -22.21 -1.21 -11.07
CA GLY A 411 -21.89 -1.69 -9.72
C GLY A 411 -21.39 -3.13 -9.67
N ALA A 412 -21.23 -3.64 -8.44
CA ALA A 412 -20.84 -5.02 -8.22
C ALA A 412 -21.87 -6.01 -8.79
N GLU A 413 -21.40 -7.17 -9.25
CA GLU A 413 -22.23 -8.24 -9.80
C GLU A 413 -23.32 -8.69 -8.81
N SER A 414 -22.98 -8.81 -7.53
CA SER A 414 -23.94 -9.18 -6.47
C SER A 414 -25.05 -8.15 -6.26
N SER A 415 -24.86 -6.91 -6.71
CA SER A 415 -25.81 -5.81 -6.55
C SER A 415 -26.66 -5.60 -7.80
N ILE A 416 -26.08 -5.73 -8.99
CA ILE A 416 -26.76 -5.45 -10.27
C ILE A 416 -27.50 -6.69 -10.79
N LEU A 417 -26.86 -7.87 -10.81
CA LEU A 417 -27.44 -9.06 -11.45
C LEU A 417 -28.81 -9.47 -10.87
N PRO A 418 -29.06 -9.42 -9.54
CA PRO A 418 -30.37 -9.77 -9.00
C PRO A 418 -31.51 -8.81 -9.38
N LYS A 419 -31.16 -7.61 -9.87
CA LYS A 419 -32.12 -6.56 -10.29
C LYS A 419 -32.39 -6.60 -11.80
N CYS A 420 -31.69 -7.46 -12.54
CA CYS A 420 -31.83 -7.58 -13.98
C CYS A 420 -32.98 -8.53 -14.34
N ILE A 421 -33.88 -8.08 -15.21
CA ILE A 421 -35.00 -8.88 -15.75
C ILE A 421 -34.80 -9.28 -17.22
N GLY A 422 -33.76 -8.76 -17.87
CA GLY A 422 -33.44 -9.03 -19.27
C GLY A 422 -31.96 -8.84 -19.59
N GLY A 423 -31.57 -9.27 -20.79
CA GLY A 423 -30.17 -9.38 -21.23
C GLY A 423 -29.57 -10.76 -20.96
N GLU A 424 -28.35 -11.01 -21.44
CA GLU A 424 -27.63 -12.28 -21.29
C GLU A 424 -26.99 -12.42 -19.89
N ILE A 425 -27.82 -12.61 -18.86
CA ILE A 425 -27.40 -12.67 -17.45
C ILE A 425 -26.48 -13.88 -17.19
N GLU A 426 -26.88 -15.06 -17.62
CA GLU A 426 -26.17 -16.30 -17.24
C GLU A 426 -24.79 -16.42 -17.88
N LYS A 427 -24.66 -16.09 -19.18
CA LYS A 427 -23.35 -16.04 -19.85
C LYS A 427 -22.44 -14.97 -19.23
N THR A 428 -22.99 -13.79 -18.96
CA THR A 428 -22.20 -12.71 -18.34
C THR A 428 -21.76 -13.09 -16.93
N ARG A 429 -22.56 -13.83 -16.16
CA ARG A 429 -22.18 -14.36 -14.84
C ARG A 429 -20.97 -15.28 -14.93
N ILE A 430 -20.96 -16.20 -15.89
CA ILE A 430 -19.80 -17.08 -16.14
C ILE A 430 -18.55 -16.26 -16.48
N HIS A 431 -18.67 -15.26 -17.36
CA HIS A 431 -17.54 -14.40 -17.71
C HIS A 431 -17.03 -13.57 -16.52
N VAL A 432 -17.93 -13.06 -15.68
CA VAL A 432 -17.56 -12.34 -14.45
C VAL A 432 -16.78 -13.25 -13.50
N ASP A 433 -17.22 -14.49 -13.32
CA ASP A 433 -16.50 -15.48 -12.51
C ASP A 433 -15.10 -15.75 -13.08
N GLU A 434 -14.97 -15.87 -14.41
CA GLU A 434 -13.67 -16.03 -15.07
C GLU A 434 -12.75 -14.80 -14.93
N PHE A 435 -13.29 -13.59 -15.05
CA PHE A 435 -12.54 -12.35 -14.82
C PHE A 435 -12.06 -12.26 -13.37
N ALA A 436 -12.89 -12.64 -12.41
CA ALA A 436 -12.53 -12.71 -11.00
C ALA A 436 -11.42 -13.75 -10.76
N LEU A 437 -11.46 -14.90 -11.44
CA LEU A 437 -10.38 -15.91 -11.40
C LEU A 437 -9.04 -15.40 -11.97
N LYS A 438 -9.08 -14.47 -12.92
CA LYS A 438 -7.90 -13.75 -13.45
C LYS A 438 -7.42 -12.62 -12.52
N GLY A 439 -8.12 -12.34 -11.42
CA GLY A 439 -7.78 -11.25 -10.50
C GLY A 439 -8.22 -9.86 -10.99
N LEU A 440 -9.12 -9.80 -11.96
CA LEU A 440 -9.67 -8.54 -12.47
C LEU A 440 -10.85 -8.09 -11.61
N ARG A 441 -10.97 -6.78 -11.41
CA ARG A 441 -12.13 -6.18 -10.74
C ARG A 441 -13.28 -6.09 -11.72
N THR A 442 -14.40 -6.70 -11.37
CA THR A 442 -15.60 -6.75 -12.22
C THR A 442 -16.61 -5.69 -11.83
N LEU A 443 -17.22 -5.04 -12.83
CA LEU A 443 -18.38 -4.18 -12.65
C LEU A 443 -19.43 -4.54 -13.69
N CYS A 444 -20.65 -4.82 -13.25
CA CYS A 444 -21.79 -5.04 -14.13
C CYS A 444 -22.41 -3.70 -14.51
N ILE A 445 -22.83 -3.60 -15.77
CA ILE A 445 -23.45 -2.41 -16.36
C ILE A 445 -24.82 -2.81 -16.89
N ALA A 446 -25.82 -2.08 -16.43
CA ALA A 446 -27.20 -2.28 -16.83
C ALA A 446 -27.88 -0.94 -17.11
N TYR A 447 -28.99 -0.98 -17.83
CA TYR A 447 -29.78 0.20 -18.12
C TYR A 447 -31.27 -0.06 -17.96
N ARG A 448 -32.06 1.00 -17.89
CA ARG A 448 -33.52 0.94 -17.90
C ARG A 448 -34.10 2.15 -18.61
N LYS A 449 -35.15 1.92 -19.41
CA LYS A 449 -35.94 2.98 -20.04
C LYS A 449 -37.11 3.34 -19.15
N PHE A 450 -37.35 4.63 -18.95
CA PHE A 450 -38.53 5.12 -18.22
C PHE A 450 -39.58 5.65 -19.19
N THR A 451 -40.85 5.42 -18.84
CA THR A 451 -41.95 6.19 -19.42
C THR A 451 -42.00 7.59 -18.82
N SER A 452 -42.58 8.56 -19.53
CA SER A 452 -42.69 9.94 -19.01
C SER A 452 -43.41 10.01 -17.65
N LYS A 453 -44.47 9.21 -17.47
CA LYS A 453 -45.25 9.14 -16.22
C LYS A 453 -44.43 8.55 -15.06
N GLU A 454 -43.71 7.47 -15.35
CA GLU A 454 -42.86 6.81 -14.34
C GLU A 454 -41.73 7.75 -13.88
N TYR A 455 -41.12 8.48 -14.80
CA TYR A 455 -40.10 9.46 -14.44
C TYR A 455 -40.65 10.59 -13.57
N GLU A 456 -41.85 11.12 -13.86
CA GLU A 456 -42.46 12.18 -13.04
C GLU A 456 -42.69 11.72 -11.59
N GLU A 457 -43.08 10.46 -11.40
CA GLU A 457 -43.18 9.87 -10.06
C GLU A 457 -41.82 9.75 -9.38
N ILE A 458 -40.80 9.28 -10.11
CA ILE A 458 -39.42 9.16 -9.60
C ILE A 458 -38.87 10.53 -9.20
N ASP A 459 -39.03 11.54 -10.06
CA ASP A 459 -38.54 12.91 -9.83
C ASP A 459 -39.16 13.51 -8.56
N LYS A 460 -40.48 13.32 -8.40
CA LYS A 460 -41.20 13.75 -7.20
C LYS A 460 -40.68 13.04 -5.94
N ARG A 461 -40.52 11.71 -5.97
CA ARG A 461 -40.01 10.94 -4.82
C ARG A 461 -38.58 11.31 -4.44
N ILE A 462 -37.70 11.52 -5.43
CA ILE A 462 -36.33 11.99 -5.19
C ILE A 462 -36.35 13.38 -4.56
N PHE A 463 -37.17 14.30 -5.08
CA PHE A 463 -37.30 15.65 -4.54
C PHE A 463 -37.78 15.64 -3.08
N GLU A 464 -38.83 14.86 -2.78
CA GLU A 464 -39.35 14.67 -1.42
C GLU A 464 -38.30 14.07 -0.47
N ALA A 465 -37.54 13.07 -0.92
CA ALA A 465 -36.47 12.47 -0.12
C ALA A 465 -35.30 13.45 0.12
N ARG A 466 -34.91 14.23 -0.89
CA ARG A 466 -33.81 15.23 -0.77
C ARG A 466 -34.18 16.42 0.13
N THR A 467 -35.47 16.79 0.16
CA THR A 467 -35.98 17.92 0.97
C THR A 467 -36.38 17.52 2.39
N ALA A 468 -36.37 16.22 2.73
CA ALA A 468 -36.67 15.74 4.07
C ALA A 468 -35.66 16.24 5.11
N LEU A 469 -36.17 16.78 6.23
CA LEU A 469 -35.36 17.27 7.36
C LEU A 469 -34.91 16.15 8.31
N GLN A 470 -35.63 15.03 8.35
CA GLN A 470 -35.35 13.86 9.20
C GLN A 470 -35.25 12.59 8.36
N GLN A 471 -34.33 11.70 8.75
CA GLN A 471 -34.07 10.41 8.11
C GLN A 471 -33.86 10.53 6.58
N ARG A 472 -33.17 11.59 6.16
CA ARG A 472 -32.94 11.87 4.74
C ARG A 472 -32.19 10.73 4.05
N GLU A 473 -31.17 10.18 4.68
CA GLU A 473 -30.34 9.11 4.11
C GLU A 473 -31.14 7.81 3.91
N GLU A 474 -31.93 7.40 4.91
CA GLU A 474 -32.79 6.22 4.85
C GLU A 474 -33.87 6.37 3.76
N LYS A 475 -34.55 7.53 3.70
CA LYS A 475 -35.54 7.82 2.63
C LYS A 475 -34.92 7.82 1.25
N LEU A 476 -33.70 8.35 1.10
CA LEU A 476 -32.99 8.31 -0.18
C LEU A 476 -32.63 6.88 -0.57
N ALA A 477 -32.18 6.05 0.38
CA ALA A 477 -31.88 4.64 0.14
C ALA A 477 -33.12 3.88 -0.37
N ASP A 478 -34.28 4.08 0.27
CA ASP A 478 -35.55 3.47 -0.14
C ASP A 478 -35.96 3.89 -1.56
N VAL A 479 -35.86 5.18 -1.86
CA VAL A 479 -36.17 5.73 -3.19
C VAL A 479 -35.21 5.19 -4.25
N PHE A 480 -33.91 5.11 -3.95
CA PHE A 480 -32.92 4.53 -4.87
C PHE A 480 -33.21 3.05 -5.14
N GLN A 481 -33.57 2.28 -4.11
CA GLN A 481 -33.94 0.88 -4.27
C GLN A 481 -35.20 0.70 -5.12
N PHE A 482 -36.17 1.61 -5.02
CA PHE A 482 -37.37 1.63 -5.85
C PHE A 482 -37.08 1.95 -7.32
N ILE A 483 -36.13 2.85 -7.61
CA ILE A 483 -35.75 3.24 -8.97
C ILE A 483 -34.94 2.15 -9.66
N GLU A 484 -33.97 1.58 -8.94
CA GLU A 484 -32.99 0.62 -9.44
C GLU A 484 -33.55 -0.82 -9.38
N LYS A 485 -34.65 -1.07 -10.09
CA LYS A 485 -35.25 -2.40 -10.30
C LYS A 485 -35.53 -2.59 -11.78
N ASP A 486 -35.85 -3.80 -12.20
CA ASP A 486 -36.27 -4.10 -13.57
C ASP A 486 -35.23 -3.64 -14.62
N LEU A 487 -33.95 -3.87 -14.31
CA LEU A 487 -32.83 -3.45 -15.15
C LEU A 487 -32.64 -4.43 -16.33
N ILE A 488 -32.09 -3.95 -17.44
CA ILE A 488 -31.64 -4.77 -18.57
C ILE A 488 -30.12 -4.78 -18.56
N LEU A 489 -29.52 -5.96 -18.43
CA LEU A 489 -28.07 -6.12 -18.41
C LEU A 489 -27.48 -5.82 -19.79
N LEU A 490 -26.50 -4.90 -19.85
CA LEU A 490 -25.72 -4.65 -21.06
C LEU A 490 -24.47 -5.55 -21.10
N GLY A 491 -23.85 -5.74 -19.93
CA GLY A 491 -22.61 -6.50 -19.84
C GLY A 491 -21.85 -6.29 -18.53
N ALA A 492 -20.58 -6.66 -18.53
CA ALA A 492 -19.66 -6.47 -17.43
C ALA A 492 -18.29 -6.01 -17.93
N THR A 493 -17.61 -5.16 -17.16
CA THR A 493 -16.24 -4.70 -17.39
C THR A 493 -15.29 -5.38 -16.43
N ALA A 494 -14.04 -5.60 -16.85
CA ALA A 494 -12.97 -6.13 -16.04
C ALA A 494 -11.76 -5.17 -16.05
N VAL A 495 -11.42 -4.65 -14.87
CA VAL A 495 -10.36 -3.66 -14.66
C VAL A 495 -9.25 -4.28 -13.82
N GLU A 496 -8.01 -4.18 -14.28
CA GLU A 496 -6.81 -4.65 -13.60
C GLU A 496 -6.21 -3.52 -12.74
N ASP A 497 -5.87 -3.82 -11.49
CA ASP A 497 -4.98 -2.99 -10.67
C ASP A 497 -3.54 -3.42 -10.98
N ARG A 498 -2.86 -2.66 -11.86
CA ARG A 498 -1.59 -3.07 -12.44
C ARG A 498 -0.54 -3.30 -11.36
N LEU A 499 0.05 -4.49 -11.34
CA LEU A 499 1.21 -4.82 -10.51
C LEU A 499 2.45 -4.07 -11.00
N GLN A 500 3.36 -3.73 -10.09
CA GLN A 500 4.70 -3.29 -10.48
C GLN A 500 5.43 -4.40 -11.25
N ASP A 501 6.39 -3.98 -12.08
CA ASP A 501 7.28 -4.88 -12.80
C ASP A 501 7.90 -5.94 -11.87
N LYS A 502 7.86 -7.19 -12.31
CA LYS A 502 8.54 -8.33 -11.68
C LYS A 502 8.16 -8.60 -10.22
N VAL A 503 7.00 -8.12 -9.75
CA VAL A 503 6.55 -8.35 -8.37
C VAL A 503 6.38 -9.84 -8.09
N ARG A 504 5.74 -10.57 -9.01
CA ARG A 504 5.48 -12.00 -8.85
C ARG A 504 6.76 -12.80 -8.74
N GLU A 505 7.70 -12.56 -9.64
CA GLU A 505 9.02 -13.19 -9.68
C GLU A 505 9.82 -12.86 -8.41
N THR A 506 9.68 -11.64 -7.90
CA THR A 506 10.33 -11.22 -6.64
C THR A 506 9.74 -11.97 -5.44
N ILE A 507 8.41 -12.08 -5.33
CA ILE A 507 7.75 -12.82 -4.24
C ILE A 507 8.06 -14.32 -4.32
N GLU A 508 8.08 -14.89 -5.53
CA GLU A 508 8.51 -16.26 -5.77
C GLU A 508 9.95 -16.48 -5.32
N ALA A 509 10.88 -15.59 -5.68
CA ALA A 509 12.28 -15.68 -5.26
C ALA A 509 12.45 -15.56 -3.73
N LEU A 510 11.72 -14.65 -3.06
CA LEU A 510 11.69 -14.52 -1.60
C LEU A 510 11.25 -15.81 -0.93
N ARG A 511 10.16 -16.41 -1.41
CA ARG A 511 9.64 -17.66 -0.88
C ARG A 511 10.57 -18.84 -1.11
N MET A 512 11.22 -18.92 -2.28
CA MET A 512 12.25 -19.94 -2.55
C MET A 512 13.47 -19.79 -1.63
N ALA A 513 13.80 -18.58 -1.21
CA ALA A 513 14.82 -18.31 -0.20
C ALA A 513 14.38 -18.61 1.25
N GLY A 514 13.15 -19.11 1.45
CA GLY A 514 12.60 -19.40 2.78
C GLY A 514 12.02 -18.20 3.52
N ILE A 515 11.93 -17.03 2.87
CA ILE A 515 11.39 -15.80 3.45
C ILE A 515 9.86 -15.82 3.38
N LYS A 516 9.19 -15.64 4.52
CA LYS A 516 7.73 -15.56 4.58
C LYS A 516 7.25 -14.14 4.26
N VAL A 517 6.41 -14.02 3.24
CA VAL A 517 5.86 -12.72 2.81
C VAL A 517 4.45 -12.53 3.37
N TRP A 518 4.24 -11.41 4.04
CA TRP A 518 2.97 -11.01 4.65
C TRP A 518 2.50 -9.72 4.00
N VAL A 519 1.27 -9.69 3.51
CA VAL A 519 0.68 -8.50 2.89
C VAL A 519 -0.24 -7.83 3.91
N LEU A 520 0.03 -6.57 4.24
CA LEU A 520 -0.72 -5.80 5.24
C LEU A 520 -1.38 -4.59 4.58
N THR A 521 -2.67 -4.68 4.24
CA THR A 521 -3.38 -3.65 3.45
C THR A 521 -4.57 -3.03 4.19
N GLY A 522 -4.86 -1.77 3.87
CA GLY A 522 -6.09 -1.08 4.27
C GLY A 522 -7.30 -1.42 3.39
N ASP A 523 -7.08 -2.15 2.29
CA ASP A 523 -8.12 -2.46 1.31
C ASP A 523 -9.16 -3.45 1.83
N LYS A 524 -10.29 -3.51 1.12
CA LYS A 524 -11.33 -4.50 1.34
C LYS A 524 -10.80 -5.91 1.04
N HIS A 525 -11.44 -6.90 1.66
CA HIS A 525 -11.06 -8.30 1.58
C HIS A 525 -10.97 -8.81 0.13
N GLU A 526 -11.99 -8.52 -0.69
CA GLU A 526 -12.11 -9.01 -2.06
C GLU A 526 -10.96 -8.52 -2.94
N THR A 527 -10.66 -7.22 -2.87
CA THR A 527 -9.54 -6.61 -3.60
C THR A 527 -8.19 -7.13 -3.13
N ALA A 528 -8.03 -7.30 -1.83
CA ALA A 528 -6.78 -7.76 -1.23
C ALA A 528 -6.46 -9.20 -1.66
N VAL A 529 -7.45 -10.10 -1.63
CA VAL A 529 -7.30 -11.50 -2.06
C VAL A 529 -6.99 -11.58 -3.55
N SER A 530 -7.70 -10.80 -4.37
CA SER A 530 -7.47 -10.74 -5.82
C SER A 530 -6.02 -10.34 -6.15
N VAL A 531 -5.50 -9.27 -5.53
CA VAL A 531 -4.12 -8.83 -5.76
C VAL A 531 -3.10 -9.85 -5.24
N SER A 532 -3.37 -10.50 -4.09
CA SER A 532 -2.51 -11.57 -3.55
C SER A 532 -2.42 -12.78 -4.49
N LEU A 533 -3.50 -13.13 -5.19
CA LEU A 533 -3.48 -14.18 -6.20
C LEU A 533 -2.70 -13.75 -7.45
N SER A 534 -2.94 -12.52 -7.95
CA SER A 534 -2.26 -11.98 -9.13
C SER A 534 -0.75 -11.86 -8.95
N CYS A 535 -0.29 -11.45 -7.77
CA CYS A 535 1.13 -11.32 -7.46
C CYS A 535 1.81 -12.65 -7.06
N GLY A 536 1.09 -13.77 -7.05
CA GLY A 536 1.64 -15.07 -6.66
C GLY A 536 1.98 -15.22 -5.18
N HIS A 537 1.46 -14.32 -4.33
CA HIS A 537 1.53 -14.41 -2.86
C HIS A 537 0.68 -15.60 -2.36
N PHE A 538 -0.54 -15.73 -2.89
CA PHE A 538 -1.32 -16.95 -2.77
C PHE A 538 -1.25 -17.77 -4.06
N HIS A 539 -1.04 -19.07 -3.91
CA HIS A 539 -1.11 -20.03 -5.02
C HIS A 539 -2.53 -20.58 -5.09
N ARG A 540 -3.00 -20.86 -6.32
CA ARG A 540 -4.32 -21.48 -6.51
C ARG A 540 -4.44 -22.87 -5.88
N THR A 541 -3.32 -23.53 -5.60
CA THR A 541 -3.26 -24.84 -4.93
C THR A 541 -3.17 -24.74 -3.40
N MET A 542 -3.06 -23.53 -2.83
CA MET A 542 -3.04 -23.34 -1.37
C MET A 542 -4.45 -23.44 -0.80
N ASN A 543 -4.57 -24.04 0.38
CA ASN A 543 -5.81 -23.96 1.15
C ASN A 543 -5.85 -22.59 1.85
N ILE A 544 -6.80 -21.74 1.48
CA ILE A 544 -6.97 -20.39 2.04
C ILE A 544 -7.90 -20.48 3.25
N LEU A 545 -7.35 -20.18 4.42
CA LEU A 545 -8.04 -20.12 5.70
C LEU A 545 -8.46 -18.69 5.98
N GLU A 546 -9.67 -18.50 6.50
CA GLU A 546 -10.23 -17.17 6.73
C GLU A 546 -10.59 -16.94 8.21
N LEU A 547 -10.14 -15.81 8.74
CA LEU A 547 -10.50 -15.25 10.05
C LEU A 547 -11.07 -13.85 9.84
N ILE A 548 -12.34 -13.80 9.43
CA ILE A 548 -13.06 -12.58 9.05
C ILE A 548 -14.34 -12.41 9.86
N ASN A 549 -14.79 -11.16 10.02
CA ASN A 549 -16.07 -10.76 10.61
C ASN A 549 -16.35 -11.31 12.03
N GLN A 550 -15.33 -11.55 12.84
CA GLN A 550 -15.49 -12.01 14.22
C GLN A 550 -16.10 -10.90 15.10
N LYS A 551 -17.12 -11.24 15.90
CA LYS A 551 -17.86 -10.25 16.72
C LYS A 551 -17.51 -10.29 18.19
N SER A 552 -17.00 -11.42 18.69
CA SER A 552 -16.66 -11.63 20.10
C SER A 552 -15.33 -12.35 20.27
N ASP A 553 -14.68 -12.20 21.43
CA ASP A 553 -13.40 -12.89 21.70
C ASP A 553 -13.58 -14.41 21.78
N SER A 554 -14.70 -14.89 22.34
CA SER A 554 -15.00 -16.33 22.41
C SER A 554 -15.10 -16.96 21.03
N GLU A 555 -15.81 -16.31 20.11
CA GLU A 555 -15.97 -16.75 18.72
C GLU A 555 -14.61 -16.76 18.00
N CYS A 556 -13.82 -15.69 18.19
CA CYS A 556 -12.48 -15.58 17.64
C CYS A 556 -11.55 -16.72 18.15
N ALA A 557 -11.60 -17.03 19.45
CA ALA A 557 -10.80 -18.09 20.06
C ALA A 557 -11.19 -19.48 19.52
N GLU A 558 -12.49 -19.74 19.38
CA GLU A 558 -13.00 -21.00 18.84
C GLU A 558 -12.58 -21.19 17.38
N GLN A 559 -12.75 -20.13 16.56
CA GLN A 559 -12.32 -20.14 15.17
C GLN A 559 -10.81 -20.36 15.05
N LEU A 560 -9.99 -19.68 15.85
CA LEU A 560 -8.53 -19.87 15.86
C LEU A 560 -8.13 -21.31 16.22
N ARG A 561 -8.80 -21.93 17.21
CA ARG A 561 -8.55 -23.34 17.56
C ARG A 561 -8.97 -24.28 16.44
N GLN A 562 -10.07 -23.98 15.75
CA GLN A 562 -10.52 -24.77 14.60
C GLN A 562 -9.52 -24.67 13.45
N LEU A 563 -9.02 -23.47 13.16
CA LEU A 563 -8.00 -23.25 12.13
C LEU A 563 -6.70 -23.99 12.47
N ALA A 564 -6.23 -23.93 13.71
CA ALA A 564 -5.04 -24.66 14.15
C ALA A 564 -5.18 -26.18 13.99
N ARG A 565 -6.36 -26.74 14.29
CA ARG A 565 -6.66 -28.15 14.06
C ARG A 565 -6.65 -28.51 12.58
N ARG A 566 -7.34 -27.72 11.73
CA ARG A 566 -7.36 -27.94 10.28
C ARG A 566 -5.96 -27.97 9.67
N ILE A 567 -5.10 -27.04 10.07
CA ILE A 567 -3.71 -27.00 9.57
C ILE A 567 -2.93 -28.27 9.94
N THR A 568 -3.25 -28.88 11.08
CA THR A 568 -2.58 -30.10 11.55
C THR A 568 -3.17 -31.37 10.91
N GLU A 569 -4.47 -31.36 10.63
CA GLU A 569 -5.22 -32.50 10.06
C GLU A 569 -5.12 -32.56 8.53
N ASP A 570 -5.00 -31.42 7.85
CA ASP A 570 -4.95 -31.35 6.40
C ASP A 570 -3.63 -31.94 5.87
N HIS A 571 -3.74 -32.86 4.90
CA HIS A 571 -2.60 -33.36 4.12
C HIS A 571 -2.05 -32.33 3.12
N VAL A 572 -2.63 -31.13 3.07
CA VAL A 572 -2.21 -30.05 2.17
C VAL A 572 -0.92 -29.43 2.68
N ILE A 573 0.08 -29.34 1.81
CA ILE A 573 1.44 -28.90 2.19
C ILE A 573 1.51 -27.39 2.49
N GLN A 574 0.61 -26.57 1.90
CA GLN A 574 0.69 -25.11 1.98
C GLN A 574 -0.66 -24.46 2.30
N HIS A 575 -0.68 -23.69 3.38
CA HIS A 575 -1.85 -22.94 3.86
C HIS A 575 -1.60 -21.43 3.71
N GLY A 576 -2.63 -20.71 3.26
CA GLY A 576 -2.70 -19.25 3.30
C GLY A 576 -3.69 -18.80 4.37
N LEU A 577 -3.45 -17.65 5.02
CA LEU A 577 -4.38 -17.07 6.00
C LEU A 577 -4.83 -15.68 5.58
N VAL A 578 -6.13 -15.41 5.62
CA VAL A 578 -6.72 -14.09 5.42
C VAL A 578 -7.37 -13.61 6.71
N VAL A 579 -7.02 -12.41 7.17
CA VAL A 579 -7.50 -11.83 8.43
C VAL A 579 -7.98 -10.40 8.20
N ASP A 580 -9.14 -10.02 8.74
CA ASP A 580 -9.59 -8.62 8.70
C ASP A 580 -9.16 -7.83 9.96
N GLY A 581 -9.10 -6.50 9.86
CA GLY A 581 -8.64 -5.63 10.95
C GLY A 581 -9.47 -5.73 12.24
N THR A 582 -10.75 -6.06 12.13
CA THR A 582 -11.65 -6.28 13.28
C THR A 582 -11.32 -7.57 14.02
N SER A 583 -11.24 -8.70 13.32
CA SER A 583 -10.92 -10.00 13.92
C SER A 583 -9.49 -10.03 14.43
N LEU A 584 -8.56 -9.37 13.72
CA LEU A 584 -7.19 -9.18 14.16
C LEU A 584 -7.12 -8.46 15.51
N SER A 585 -7.95 -7.43 15.73
CA SER A 585 -7.93 -6.69 17.00
C SER A 585 -8.37 -7.55 18.18
N LEU A 586 -9.34 -8.45 17.97
CA LEU A 586 -9.79 -9.42 18.96
C LEU A 586 -8.70 -10.47 19.22
N ALA A 587 -8.12 -11.01 18.15
CA ALA A 587 -7.05 -12.00 18.23
C ALA A 587 -5.82 -11.48 18.98
N LEU A 588 -5.41 -10.22 18.72
CA LEU A 588 -4.29 -9.57 19.38
C LEU A 588 -4.56 -9.17 20.83
N ARG A 589 -5.79 -9.23 21.32
CA ARG A 589 -6.11 -8.77 22.68
C ARG A 589 -5.89 -9.87 23.72
N GLU A 590 -6.48 -11.05 23.50
CA GLU A 590 -6.46 -12.15 24.47
C GLU A 590 -5.88 -13.46 23.91
N HIS A 591 -5.68 -13.55 22.59
CA HIS A 591 -5.36 -14.82 21.90
C HIS A 591 -4.09 -14.73 21.04
N GLU A 592 -3.16 -13.83 21.39
CA GLU A 592 -1.91 -13.60 20.66
C GLU A 592 -1.13 -14.90 20.39
N LYS A 593 -1.04 -15.79 21.38
CA LYS A 593 -0.31 -17.06 21.25
C LYS A 593 -0.94 -18.02 20.23
N LEU A 594 -2.26 -18.16 20.26
CA LEU A 594 -3.00 -19.02 19.32
C LEU A 594 -2.92 -18.45 17.90
N PHE A 595 -3.09 -17.13 17.77
CA PHE A 595 -2.94 -16.45 16.49
C PHE A 595 -1.54 -16.64 15.90
N MET A 596 -0.49 -16.51 16.72
CA MET A 596 0.89 -16.77 16.32
C MET A 596 1.14 -18.20 15.84
N GLU A 597 0.55 -19.18 16.51
CA GLU A 597 0.67 -20.60 16.13
C GLU A 597 0.08 -20.87 14.74
N VAL A 598 -1.14 -20.36 14.49
CA VAL A 598 -1.79 -20.46 13.18
C VAL A 598 -0.95 -19.77 12.10
N CYS A 599 -0.55 -18.52 12.34
CA CYS A 599 0.25 -17.74 11.40
C CYS A 599 1.61 -18.37 11.07
N ARG A 600 2.24 -19.03 12.05
CA ARG A 600 3.54 -19.68 11.86
C ARG A 600 3.44 -20.86 10.89
N ASN A 601 2.35 -21.60 10.94
CA ASN A 601 2.15 -22.78 10.08
C ASN A 601 1.62 -22.41 8.68
N CYS A 602 1.16 -21.18 8.49
CA CYS A 602 0.81 -20.64 7.18
C CYS A 602 2.05 -20.17 6.41
N SER A 603 2.09 -20.45 5.10
CA SER A 603 3.17 -20.01 4.21
C SER A 603 3.03 -18.55 3.81
N ALA A 604 1.80 -18.06 3.73
CA ALA A 604 1.45 -16.70 3.33
C ALA A 604 0.31 -16.18 4.21
N VAL A 605 0.39 -14.91 4.62
CA VAL A 605 -0.64 -14.25 5.41
C VAL A 605 -1.03 -12.92 4.78
N LEU A 606 -2.32 -12.68 4.63
CA LEU A 606 -2.92 -11.45 4.13
C LEU A 606 -3.79 -10.84 5.22
N CYS A 607 -3.47 -9.61 5.61
CA CYS A 607 -4.30 -8.84 6.52
C CYS A 607 -4.96 -7.69 5.76
N CYS A 608 -6.29 -7.60 5.78
CA CYS A 608 -7.07 -6.59 5.08
C CYS A 608 -7.80 -5.64 6.06
N ARG A 609 -8.26 -4.49 5.55
CA ARG A 609 -8.93 -3.43 6.34
C ARG A 609 -8.12 -2.98 7.57
N MET A 610 -6.79 -2.97 7.46
CA MET A 610 -5.91 -2.62 8.56
C MET A 610 -5.78 -1.10 8.75
N ALA A 611 -5.87 -0.66 10.01
CA ALA A 611 -5.43 0.67 10.41
C ALA A 611 -3.88 0.73 10.49
N PRO A 612 -3.24 1.90 10.26
CA PRO A 612 -1.79 2.05 10.32
C PRO A 612 -1.14 1.48 11.59
N LEU A 613 -1.69 1.81 12.76
CA LEU A 613 -1.17 1.32 14.05
C LEU A 613 -1.32 -0.21 14.23
N GLN A 614 -2.30 -0.84 13.59
CA GLN A 614 -2.44 -2.29 13.62
C GLN A 614 -1.31 -2.96 12.83
N LYS A 615 -0.88 -2.38 11.71
CA LYS A 615 0.26 -2.92 10.92
C LYS A 615 1.51 -3.02 11.79
N ALA A 616 1.83 -1.95 12.52
CA ALA A 616 2.95 -1.95 13.46
C ALA A 616 2.79 -2.98 14.59
N LYS A 617 1.59 -3.15 15.15
CA LYS A 617 1.34 -4.17 16.20
C LYS A 617 1.59 -5.59 15.71
N VAL A 618 1.19 -5.94 14.49
CA VAL A 618 1.45 -7.26 13.90
C VAL A 618 2.95 -7.52 13.79
N ILE A 619 3.71 -6.55 13.28
CA ILE A 619 5.17 -6.67 13.17
C ILE A 619 5.81 -6.84 14.55
N ARG A 620 5.36 -6.06 15.53
CA ARG A 620 5.84 -6.15 16.91
C ARG A 620 5.58 -7.54 17.51
N LEU A 621 4.42 -8.12 17.25
CA LEU A 621 4.07 -9.47 17.71
C LEU A 621 5.06 -10.51 17.15
N ILE A 622 5.32 -10.48 15.84
CA ILE A 622 6.29 -11.39 15.20
C ILE A 622 7.70 -11.16 15.72
N LYS A 623 8.11 -9.91 15.87
CA LYS A 623 9.43 -9.51 16.37
C LYS A 623 9.71 -9.95 17.81
N ILE A 624 8.71 -9.95 18.69
CA ILE A 624 8.84 -10.33 20.11
C ILE A 624 8.58 -11.84 20.30
N SER A 625 8.21 -12.55 19.23
CA SER A 625 8.00 -14.00 19.29
C SER A 625 9.23 -14.75 19.82
N PRO A 626 9.07 -15.96 20.40
CA PRO A 626 10.17 -16.72 20.99
C PRO A 626 11.35 -16.97 20.05
N GLU A 627 11.09 -17.08 18.75
CA GLU A 627 12.11 -17.31 17.70
C GLU A 627 12.92 -16.05 17.38
N LYS A 628 12.38 -14.86 17.71
CA LYS A 628 12.98 -13.55 17.44
C LYS A 628 13.44 -13.39 15.97
N PRO A 629 12.58 -13.69 14.98
CA PRO A 629 12.98 -13.64 13.58
C PRO A 629 13.25 -12.19 13.17
N ILE A 630 14.16 -12.02 12.21
CA ILE A 630 14.43 -10.68 11.65
C ILE A 630 13.31 -10.30 10.68
N THR A 631 12.77 -9.12 10.92
CA THR A 631 11.57 -8.62 10.23
C THR A 631 11.92 -7.41 9.37
N LEU A 632 11.48 -7.45 8.12
CA LEU A 632 11.61 -6.37 7.17
C LEU A 632 10.23 -5.84 6.80
N ALA A 633 10.07 -4.52 6.71
CA ALA A 633 8.84 -3.88 6.27
C ALA A 633 9.06 -3.01 5.04
N VAL A 634 8.17 -3.12 4.04
CA VAL A 634 8.18 -2.33 2.80
C VAL A 634 6.89 -1.53 2.68
N GLY A 635 7.00 -0.25 2.38
CA GLY A 635 5.84 0.62 2.10
C GLY A 635 6.23 1.88 1.35
N ASP A 636 5.26 2.57 0.76
CA ASP A 636 5.47 3.79 -0.04
C ASP A 636 4.87 5.04 0.64
N GLY A 637 3.81 4.87 1.44
CA GLY A 637 2.98 5.94 1.96
C GLY A 637 3.26 6.34 3.41
N ALA A 638 2.61 7.42 3.83
CA ALA A 638 2.65 7.89 5.23
C ALA A 638 2.00 6.88 6.20
N ASN A 639 1.08 6.04 5.72
CA ASN A 639 0.39 5.02 6.51
C ASN A 639 1.34 3.90 6.95
N ASP A 640 2.41 3.66 6.18
CA ASP A 640 3.32 2.54 6.40
C ASP A 640 4.51 2.90 7.27
N VAL A 641 4.74 4.19 7.50
CA VAL A 641 5.85 4.70 8.32
C VAL A 641 5.89 4.02 9.70
N SER A 642 4.73 3.83 10.33
CA SER A 642 4.63 3.16 11.63
C SER A 642 5.10 1.70 11.60
N MET A 643 4.81 0.98 10.50
CA MET A 643 5.24 -0.40 10.29
C MET A 643 6.74 -0.48 9.94
N ILE A 644 7.22 0.43 9.07
CA ILE A 644 8.63 0.56 8.66
C ILE A 644 9.54 0.82 9.87
N GLN A 645 9.10 1.66 10.80
CA GLN A 645 9.86 1.99 12.00
C GLN A 645 9.87 0.87 13.03
N GLU A 646 8.79 0.07 13.13
CA GLU A 646 8.69 -1.00 14.12
C GLU A 646 9.52 -2.25 13.72
N ALA A 647 9.64 -2.51 12.40
CA ALA A 647 10.45 -3.60 11.85
C ALA A 647 11.96 -3.45 12.15
N HIS A 648 12.72 -4.56 12.08
CA HIS A 648 14.18 -4.51 12.19
C HIS A 648 14.83 -3.77 11.02
N VAL A 649 14.31 -3.99 9.81
CA VAL A 649 14.72 -3.25 8.62
C VAL A 649 13.49 -2.63 7.97
N GLY A 650 13.55 -1.34 7.68
CA GLY A 650 12.50 -0.60 7.00
C GLY A 650 12.93 -0.18 5.60
N ILE A 651 12.14 -0.51 4.59
CA ILE A 651 12.36 -0.12 3.20
C ILE A 651 11.22 0.78 2.74
N GLY A 652 11.57 1.95 2.20
CA GLY A 652 10.63 2.88 1.61
C GLY A 652 10.66 2.78 0.08
N ILE A 653 9.50 2.58 -0.54
CA ILE A 653 9.36 2.74 -1.99
C ILE A 653 9.25 4.24 -2.32
N MET A 654 10.06 4.70 -3.27
CA MET A 654 10.02 6.09 -3.76
C MET A 654 8.91 6.27 -4.79
N GLY A 655 7.65 6.23 -4.32
CA GLY A 655 6.46 6.30 -5.16
C GLY A 655 5.97 7.72 -5.50
N LYS A 656 4.90 7.78 -6.30
CA LYS A 656 4.24 9.02 -6.73
C LYS A 656 3.40 9.70 -5.61
N GLU A 657 3.06 8.96 -4.55
CA GLU A 657 2.18 9.44 -3.45
C GLU A 657 2.90 10.32 -2.42
N GLY A 658 4.24 10.34 -2.44
CA GLY A 658 5.06 11.20 -1.61
C GLY A 658 6.34 10.50 -1.16
N ARG A 659 7.25 11.23 -0.50
CA ARG A 659 8.53 10.69 -0.01
C ARG A 659 8.54 10.40 1.49
N GLN A 660 7.37 10.28 2.13
CA GLN A 660 7.30 10.14 3.60
C GLN A 660 7.83 8.78 4.07
N ALA A 661 7.46 7.67 3.41
CA ALA A 661 8.02 6.36 3.72
C ALA A 661 9.53 6.32 3.44
N ALA A 662 9.95 6.74 2.24
CA ALA A 662 11.36 6.81 1.84
C ALA A 662 12.23 7.58 2.85
N ARG A 663 11.78 8.74 3.34
CA ARG A 663 12.53 9.54 4.32
C ARG A 663 12.63 8.91 5.71
N ASN A 664 11.66 8.08 6.10
CA ASN A 664 11.60 7.47 7.43
C ASN A 664 12.05 6.00 7.44
N SER A 665 12.41 5.46 6.27
CA SER A 665 12.96 4.13 6.08
C SER A 665 14.48 4.09 6.29
N ASP A 666 15.03 2.89 6.47
CA ASP A 666 16.47 2.65 6.55
C ASP A 666 17.09 2.59 5.15
N TYR A 667 16.35 2.06 4.18
CA TYR A 667 16.70 2.03 2.75
C TYR A 667 15.54 2.55 1.92
N ALA A 668 15.81 3.34 0.89
CA ALA A 668 14.81 3.74 -0.10
C ALA A 668 15.17 3.17 -1.48
N ILE A 669 14.20 2.51 -2.12
CA ILE A 669 14.32 1.94 -3.47
C ILE A 669 13.17 2.45 -4.34
N ALA A 670 13.34 2.51 -5.66
CA ALA A 670 12.31 3.09 -6.52
C ALA A 670 11.14 2.12 -6.82
N ARG A 671 11.41 0.81 -6.88
CA ARG A 671 10.43 -0.24 -7.22
C ARG A 671 10.62 -1.49 -6.36
N PHE A 672 9.56 -2.28 -6.20
CA PHE A 672 9.59 -3.52 -5.41
C PHE A 672 10.58 -4.56 -5.93
N LYS A 673 10.76 -4.68 -7.26
CA LYS A 673 11.69 -5.65 -7.89
C LYS A 673 13.12 -5.61 -7.37
N PHE A 674 13.58 -4.42 -6.96
CA PHE A 674 14.94 -4.21 -6.44
C PHE A 674 15.17 -4.87 -5.07
N LEU A 675 14.11 -5.27 -4.36
CA LEU A 675 14.21 -5.98 -3.10
C LEU A 675 14.98 -7.29 -3.25
N SER A 676 14.79 -8.02 -4.35
CA SER A 676 15.51 -9.27 -4.63
C SER A 676 17.03 -9.07 -4.64
N LYS A 677 17.51 -8.11 -5.42
CA LYS A 677 18.92 -7.75 -5.51
C LYS A 677 19.47 -7.24 -4.18
N LEU A 678 18.71 -6.38 -3.50
CA LEU A 678 19.11 -5.80 -2.22
C LEU A 678 19.32 -6.86 -1.13
N LEU A 679 18.42 -7.85 -1.02
CA LEU A 679 18.52 -8.90 0.00
C LEU A 679 19.52 -9.99 -0.41
N PHE A 680 19.38 -10.56 -1.61
CA PHE A 680 20.14 -11.76 -1.99
C PHE A 680 21.58 -11.47 -2.38
N VAL A 681 21.89 -10.27 -2.88
CA VAL A 681 23.26 -9.91 -3.25
C VAL A 681 23.90 -9.08 -2.16
N HIS A 682 23.38 -7.87 -1.92
CA HIS A 682 23.98 -6.96 -0.94
C HIS A 682 23.86 -7.52 0.47
N GLY A 683 22.65 -7.86 0.92
CA GLY A 683 22.42 -8.41 2.26
C GLY A 683 23.26 -9.64 2.56
N HIS A 684 23.25 -10.63 1.66
CA HIS A 684 24.05 -11.84 1.80
C HIS A 684 25.57 -11.55 1.88
N PHE A 685 26.10 -10.71 0.97
CA PHE A 685 27.52 -10.37 0.98
C PHE A 685 27.91 -9.57 2.22
N TYR A 686 27.11 -8.61 2.68
CA TYR A 686 27.41 -7.85 3.89
C TYR A 686 27.38 -8.72 5.14
N TYR A 687 26.42 -9.65 5.23
CA TYR A 687 26.37 -10.62 6.32
C TYR A 687 27.62 -11.49 6.37
N ILE A 688 28.03 -12.11 5.25
CA ILE A 688 29.23 -12.95 5.21
C ILE A 688 30.49 -12.12 5.50
N ARG A 689 30.63 -10.94 4.88
CA ARG A 689 31.81 -10.09 5.07
C ARG A 689 31.97 -9.66 6.53
N ILE A 690 30.88 -9.25 7.19
CA ILE A 690 30.95 -8.81 8.58
C ILE A 690 31.20 -9.99 9.52
N ALA A 691 30.58 -11.14 9.29
CA ALA A 691 30.78 -12.34 10.09
C ALA A 691 32.24 -12.79 10.04
N THR A 692 32.81 -12.89 8.84
CA THR A 692 34.22 -13.24 8.63
C THR A 692 35.15 -12.21 9.25
N LEU A 693 34.87 -10.91 9.10
CA LEU A 693 35.68 -9.83 9.66
C LEU A 693 35.73 -9.93 11.20
N VAL A 694 34.58 -10.05 11.85
CA VAL A 694 34.49 -10.13 13.32
C VAL A 694 35.20 -11.38 13.83
N GLN A 695 34.97 -12.54 13.22
CA GLN A 695 35.64 -13.79 13.60
C GLN A 695 37.17 -13.69 13.41
N TYR A 696 37.62 -13.15 12.28
CA TYR A 696 39.04 -12.95 12.00
C TYR A 696 39.70 -12.00 12.99
N PHE A 697 39.03 -10.92 13.39
CA PHE A 697 39.55 -9.99 14.39
C PHE A 697 39.76 -10.66 15.74
N PHE A 698 38.78 -11.42 16.22
CA PHE A 698 38.93 -12.17 17.46
C PHE A 698 40.05 -13.21 17.35
N TYR A 699 40.10 -13.97 16.25
CA TYR A 699 41.19 -14.93 16.00
C TYR A 699 42.57 -14.27 16.02
N LYS A 700 42.74 -13.16 15.30
CA LYS A 700 44.00 -12.39 15.23
C LYS A 700 44.43 -11.93 16.62
N VAL A 701 43.49 -11.41 17.41
CA VAL A 701 43.77 -10.90 18.76
C VAL A 701 44.14 -12.04 19.70
N SER A 702 43.41 -13.15 19.66
CA SER A 702 43.77 -14.35 20.43
C SER A 702 45.18 -14.84 20.08
N PHE A 703 45.54 -14.90 18.79
CA PHE A 703 46.87 -15.35 18.38
C PHE A 703 47.98 -14.40 18.86
N MET A 704 47.83 -13.08 18.63
CA MET A 704 48.80 -12.08 19.07
C MET A 704 48.95 -12.04 20.61
N TYR A 705 47.89 -12.44 21.32
CA TYR A 705 47.89 -12.56 22.77
C TYR A 705 48.62 -13.81 23.27
N LEU A 706 48.40 -14.96 22.61
CA LEU A 706 48.98 -16.25 22.98
C LEU A 706 50.49 -16.30 22.73
N GLU A 707 51.00 -15.59 21.72
CA GLU A 707 52.42 -15.61 21.34
C GLU A 707 53.36 -15.17 22.49
N PRO A 708 53.18 -14.02 23.18
CA PRO A 708 53.99 -13.66 24.34
C PRO A 708 53.93 -14.66 25.49
N ILE A 709 52.78 -15.31 25.71
CA ILE A 709 52.61 -16.30 26.78
C ILE A 709 53.38 -17.57 26.45
N ILE A 710 53.26 -18.05 25.21
CA ILE A 710 53.98 -19.24 24.74
C ILE A 710 55.49 -18.99 24.78
N ASP A 711 55.95 -17.83 24.31
CA ASP A 711 57.38 -17.44 24.34
C ASP A 711 57.92 -17.24 25.75
N THR A 712 57.06 -17.06 26.77
CA THR A 712 57.48 -16.97 28.18
C THR A 712 57.49 -18.35 28.87
N VAL A 713 56.75 -19.33 28.33
CA VAL A 713 56.64 -20.70 28.88
C VAL A 713 57.69 -21.65 28.29
N ILE A 714 58.16 -21.37 27.06
CA ILE A 714 59.29 -22.05 26.41
C ILE A 714 60.60 -21.39 26.84
#